data_AF-A0A2T7DL89-F1
#
_entry.id   AF-A0A2T7DL89-F1
#
_cell.length_a   1.000
_cell.length_b   1.000
_cell.length_c   1.000
_cell.angle_alpha   90.00
_cell.angle_beta   90.00
_cell.angle_gamma   90.00
#
_symmetry.space_group_name_H-M   'P 1'
#
loop_
_entity.id
_entity.type
_entity.pdbx_description
1 polymer ?
#
loop_
_entity_poly.entity_id
_entity_poly.type
_entity_poly.pdbx_seq_one_letter_code
_entity_poly.pdbx_strand_id
1 'polypeptide(L)'
;MGLVVPPEETNRCVRGCCRSAAIPLHLPSASFSLLSPIARGSESTVYEARLAGERVAAKKPVLSTSEDLDKFHYQLQLLCELDHPGLAKLIAAHARPPNYLMFFDFFEPPNLADKIHVEEWSPSVQQVVAIASDLAKALQYLHILGVVHRDIKPANILLDKDLHPHLADFGLAMFQKDIKHVSVENWKSSGKPTGGFHKKNMVGTLIYMAPEILRKDIHTEKSDVYSFAISINELLTGVVPYTDLRAEAQAHTVLEMTYTEQQLTAAVVSQGLRPALALTKSGVPSVLLSLIQRCWDPDPEKRPSFENIIDELNIIQKHLVSSACLPSSPVSKIQNGNIEAHHYKEALNWFNQGELFVKRSEKSDLTENLWSGYSNQSSEYRPTLSWGSFATCGRRETMEDTHFMLPHVSEEKDVFAFGIFDGHRGSAAAEFSVRAVPGFLKQFGRSTSPIDALAEAFVRTDIAFREELILHQKSKRIIRKDWHPGCTAVTALVVRNKLFVANAGDCRAILSRAGKPFPMTKDHVASCLKERERVIKAGTEVKWQIDTWRVGTAALQVTRSIGDDDLKPAVTAQPEVIETALSEDDEFLVMASDGLWDVVSNEDVLSIIKDTVKEPAMCSKRLATEAAEHGSKDNITVIVVFLRPVSTAERIY
;
A
#
# COMPACT_ATOMS: atom_id res chain seq x y z
N MET A 1 -8.69 36.79 -26.44
CA MET A 1 -7.30 36.73 -26.95
C MET A 1 -6.60 35.62 -26.19
N GLY A 2 -6.33 34.51 -26.86
CA GLY A 2 -5.66 33.36 -26.26
C GLY A 2 -4.18 33.66 -26.05
N LEU A 3 -3.69 33.40 -24.84
CA LEU A 3 -2.27 33.31 -24.58
C LEU A 3 -1.78 31.97 -25.14
N VAL A 4 -1.28 32.01 -26.37
CA VAL A 4 -0.42 30.97 -26.92
C VAL A 4 0.89 31.05 -26.14
N VAL A 5 1.08 30.15 -25.18
CA VAL A 5 2.38 29.95 -24.52
C VAL A 5 3.33 29.38 -25.58
N PRO A 6 4.52 29.97 -25.81
CA PRO A 6 5.44 29.48 -26.83
C PRO A 6 5.93 28.06 -26.50
N PRO A 7 6.12 27.18 -27.50
CA PRO A 7 6.50 25.78 -27.31
C PRO A 7 7.87 25.58 -26.62
N GLU A 8 8.69 26.63 -26.48
CA GLU A 8 9.99 26.55 -25.81
C GLU A 8 9.89 26.52 -24.27
N GLU A 9 8.80 27.03 -23.66
CA GLU A 9 8.65 27.04 -22.20
C GLU A 9 8.10 25.72 -21.64
N THR A 10 7.41 24.90 -22.44
CA THR A 10 6.80 23.64 -21.97
C THR A 10 7.82 22.54 -21.70
N ASN A 11 9.01 22.63 -22.27
CA ASN A 11 10.02 21.59 -22.23
C ASN A 11 11.11 21.84 -21.18
N ARG A 12 10.88 22.79 -20.27
CA ARG A 12 11.74 23.07 -19.11
C ARG A 12 10.93 22.93 -17.84
N CYS A 13 11.56 22.40 -16.78
CA CYS A 13 10.89 22.40 -15.47
C CYS A 13 10.86 23.81 -14.86
N VAL A 14 10.02 24.02 -13.84
CA VAL A 14 9.88 25.34 -13.17
C VAL A 14 11.18 25.87 -12.58
N ARG A 15 12.11 24.99 -12.19
CA ARG A 15 13.44 25.35 -11.67
C ARG A 15 14.47 25.64 -12.77
N GLY A 16 14.15 25.38 -14.03
CA GLY A 16 15.08 25.51 -15.16
C GLY A 16 16.21 24.47 -15.22
N CYS A 17 16.29 23.55 -14.26
CA CYS A 17 17.34 22.52 -14.18
C CYS A 17 17.09 21.30 -15.08
N CYS A 18 15.84 21.01 -15.43
CA CYS A 18 15.50 19.92 -16.36
C CYS A 18 15.11 20.51 -17.71
N ARG A 19 15.56 19.89 -18.81
CA ARG A 19 15.18 20.22 -20.18
C ARG A 19 15.00 18.94 -20.99
N SER A 20 13.98 18.89 -21.84
CA SER A 20 13.80 17.83 -22.82
C SER A 20 13.64 18.40 -24.23
N ALA A 21 13.97 17.63 -25.26
CA ALA A 21 13.71 18.00 -26.65
C ALA A 21 12.29 17.56 -27.09
N ALA A 22 11.79 16.46 -26.54
CA ALA A 22 10.56 15.80 -27.00
C ALA A 22 9.47 15.68 -25.93
N ILE A 23 9.85 15.67 -24.65
CA ILE A 23 8.93 15.41 -23.53
C ILE A 23 8.49 16.75 -22.91
N PRO A 24 7.19 17.08 -22.91
CA PRO A 24 6.69 18.27 -22.21
C PRO A 24 6.84 18.09 -20.70
N LEU A 25 7.54 19.01 -20.05
CA LEU A 25 7.80 19.02 -18.60
C LEU A 25 6.85 19.93 -17.81
N HIS A 26 6.05 20.72 -18.54
CA HIS A 26 5.08 21.65 -17.97
C HIS A 26 3.72 21.48 -18.68
N LEU A 27 3.00 20.41 -18.33
CA LEU A 27 1.61 20.23 -18.73
C LEU A 27 0.66 21.14 -17.94
N PRO A 28 -0.23 21.92 -18.58
CA PRO A 28 -1.31 22.61 -17.88
C PRO A 28 -2.23 21.63 -17.15
N SER A 29 -2.77 22.02 -15.98
CA SER A 29 -3.68 21.15 -15.21
C SER A 29 -4.97 20.78 -15.96
N ALA A 30 -5.37 21.57 -16.97
CA ALA A 30 -6.51 21.27 -17.83
C ALA A 30 -6.21 20.18 -18.89
N SER A 31 -4.94 19.81 -19.08
CA SER A 31 -4.51 18.88 -20.14
C SER A 31 -4.59 17.41 -19.70
N PHE A 32 -4.84 17.13 -18.42
CA PHE A 32 -4.93 15.78 -17.89
C PHE A 32 -6.03 15.65 -16.83
N SER A 33 -6.51 14.42 -16.63
CA SER A 33 -7.37 14.07 -15.50
C SER A 33 -6.81 12.86 -14.76
N LEU A 34 -6.72 12.96 -13.43
CA LEU A 34 -6.39 11.83 -12.56
C LEU A 34 -7.67 11.04 -12.24
N LEU A 35 -7.60 9.72 -12.35
CA LEU A 35 -8.67 8.78 -12.04
C LEU A 35 -8.34 8.05 -10.73
N SER A 36 -8.60 6.74 -10.65
CA SER A 36 -8.35 5.92 -9.46
C SER A 36 -6.85 5.69 -9.20
N PRO A 37 -6.43 5.53 -7.93
CA PRO A 37 -5.10 5.04 -7.62
C PRO A 37 -4.95 3.57 -8.04
N ILE A 38 -3.85 3.25 -8.72
CA ILE A 38 -3.46 1.89 -9.15
C ILE A 38 -2.56 1.25 -8.09
N ALA A 39 -1.59 2.03 -7.58
CA ALA A 39 -0.61 1.54 -6.62
C ALA A 39 -0.22 2.65 -5.62
N ARG A 40 0.03 2.27 -4.37
CA ARG A 40 0.54 3.17 -3.32
C ARG A 40 1.83 2.60 -2.78
N GLY A 41 2.92 3.36 -2.93
CA GLY A 41 4.20 3.08 -2.30
C GLY A 41 4.53 4.10 -1.21
N SER A 42 5.64 3.87 -0.50
CA SER A 42 6.14 4.78 0.54
C SER A 42 6.62 6.13 0.00
N GLU A 43 7.02 6.19 -1.28
CA GLU A 43 7.61 7.38 -1.92
C GLU A 43 6.70 8.02 -2.97
N SER A 44 5.66 7.32 -3.43
CA SER A 44 4.74 7.84 -4.45
C SER A 44 3.43 7.07 -4.51
N THR A 45 2.42 7.70 -5.09
CA THR A 45 1.16 7.06 -5.48
C THR A 45 1.04 7.10 -7.01
N VAL A 46 0.72 5.96 -7.63
CA VAL A 46 0.46 5.87 -9.06
C VAL A 46 -1.05 5.84 -9.29
N TYR A 47 -1.53 6.67 -10.20
CA TYR A 47 -2.93 6.80 -10.58
C TYR A 47 -3.12 6.39 -12.04
N GLU A 48 -4.29 5.85 -12.36
CA GLU A 48 -4.77 5.86 -13.73
C GLU A 48 -5.09 7.31 -14.08
N ALA A 49 -4.76 7.74 -15.29
CA ALA A 49 -5.00 9.09 -15.75
C ALA A 49 -5.32 9.12 -17.23
N ARG A 50 -5.88 10.25 -17.69
CA ARG A 50 -6.02 10.56 -19.11
C ARG A 50 -5.20 11.77 -19.48
N LEU A 51 -4.43 11.68 -20.55
CA LEU A 51 -3.67 12.77 -21.14
C LEU A 51 -4.07 12.89 -22.61
N ALA A 52 -4.65 14.03 -23.00
CA ALA A 52 -5.19 14.24 -24.35
C ALA A 52 -6.17 13.14 -24.84
N GLY A 53 -6.89 12.49 -23.91
CA GLY A 53 -7.85 11.41 -24.20
C GLY A 53 -7.28 9.99 -24.05
N GLU A 54 -5.96 9.84 -24.16
CA GLU A 54 -5.25 8.56 -24.04
C GLU A 54 -5.07 8.15 -22.58
N ARG A 55 -5.12 6.84 -22.30
CA ARG A 55 -4.88 6.29 -20.96
C ARG A 55 -3.38 6.30 -20.67
N VAL A 56 -3.00 6.85 -19.53
CA VAL A 56 -1.62 6.96 -19.05
C VAL A 56 -1.54 6.62 -17.57
N ALA A 57 -0.36 6.23 -17.09
CA ALA A 57 -0.10 6.09 -15.66
C ALA A 57 0.50 7.40 -15.11
N ALA A 58 -0.08 7.97 -14.06
CA ALA A 58 0.40 9.19 -13.42
C ALA A 58 1.04 8.89 -12.07
N LYS A 59 2.36 9.03 -11.96
CA LYS A 59 3.10 8.90 -10.71
C LYS A 59 3.15 10.24 -9.99
N LYS A 60 2.58 10.28 -8.78
CA LYS A 60 2.60 11.42 -7.86
C LYS A 60 3.59 11.15 -6.72
N PRO A 61 4.77 11.78 -6.69
CA PRO A 61 5.73 11.62 -5.60
C PRO A 61 5.22 12.25 -4.30
N VAL A 62 5.66 11.69 -3.17
CA VAL A 62 5.51 12.27 -1.84
C VAL A 62 6.67 13.23 -1.61
N LEU A 63 6.43 14.53 -1.77
CA LEU A 63 7.46 15.56 -1.63
C LEU A 63 7.29 16.29 -0.30
N SER A 64 8.10 15.92 0.71
CA SER A 64 8.04 16.52 2.05
C SER A 64 9.19 17.50 2.31
N THR A 65 10.30 17.34 1.60
CA THR A 65 11.54 18.11 1.82
C THR A 65 12.10 18.68 0.52
N SER A 66 13.04 19.62 0.62
CA SER A 66 13.79 20.11 -0.56
C SER A 66 14.60 19.01 -1.22
N GLU A 67 15.15 18.07 -0.42
CA GLU A 67 15.89 16.91 -0.92
C GLU A 67 15.00 15.98 -1.76
N ASP A 68 13.74 15.77 -1.36
CA ASP A 68 12.81 14.96 -2.15
C ASP A 68 12.49 15.62 -3.50
N LEU A 69 12.43 16.96 -3.52
CA LEU A 69 12.23 17.71 -4.74
C LEU A 69 13.48 17.69 -5.64
N ASP A 70 14.69 17.71 -5.07
CA ASP A 70 15.93 17.54 -5.81
C ASP A 70 16.01 16.14 -6.46
N LYS A 71 15.63 15.09 -5.72
CA LYS A 71 15.53 13.72 -6.24
C LYS A 71 14.52 13.62 -7.38
N PHE A 72 13.35 14.25 -7.24
CA PHE A 72 12.35 14.30 -8.31
C PHE A 72 12.94 14.91 -9.59
N HIS A 73 13.64 16.03 -9.48
CA HIS A 73 14.24 16.69 -10.64
C HIS A 73 15.40 15.88 -11.25
N TYR A 74 16.20 15.21 -10.42
CA TYR A 74 17.24 14.31 -10.89
C TYR A 74 16.63 13.12 -11.67
N GLN A 75 15.63 12.46 -11.10
CA GLN A 75 14.90 11.39 -11.77
C GLN A 75 14.26 11.87 -13.08
N LEU A 76 13.65 13.05 -13.08
CA LEU A 76 13.05 13.64 -14.28
C LEU A 76 14.08 13.86 -15.39
N GLN A 77 15.26 14.37 -15.04
CA GLN A 77 16.36 14.57 -16.00
C GLN A 77 16.83 13.24 -16.59
N LEU A 78 17.05 12.23 -15.74
CA LEU A 78 17.45 10.90 -16.17
C LEU A 78 16.42 10.30 -17.12
N LEU A 79 15.13 10.31 -16.74
CA LEU A 79 14.03 9.78 -17.56
C LEU A 79 13.89 10.50 -18.91
N CYS A 80 14.26 11.77 -19.01
CA CYS A 80 14.22 12.51 -20.27
C CYS A 80 15.26 12.04 -21.29
N GLU A 81 16.32 11.34 -20.85
CA GLU A 81 17.40 10.81 -21.69
C GLU A 81 17.17 9.34 -22.09
N LEU A 82 16.13 8.68 -21.56
CA LEU A 82 15.86 7.27 -21.81
C LEU A 82 14.80 7.06 -22.89
N ASP A 83 15.12 6.25 -23.91
CA ASP A 83 14.20 5.84 -24.95
C ASP A 83 14.54 4.41 -25.40
N HIS A 84 13.87 3.43 -24.79
CA HIS A 84 14.03 2.02 -25.14
C HIS A 84 12.69 1.29 -24.92
N PRO A 85 12.27 0.38 -25.83
CA PRO A 85 10.95 -0.26 -25.78
C PRO A 85 10.71 -1.16 -24.58
N GLY A 86 11.77 -1.61 -23.90
CA GLY A 86 11.67 -2.39 -22.65
C GLY A 86 11.69 -1.56 -21.36
N LEU A 87 11.51 -0.23 -21.46
CA LEU A 87 11.43 0.67 -20.30
C LEU A 87 10.04 1.34 -20.28
N ALA A 88 9.50 1.58 -19.09
CA ALA A 88 8.29 2.39 -18.94
C ALA A 88 8.59 3.85 -19.34
N LYS A 89 8.11 4.26 -20.53
CA LYS A 89 8.46 5.52 -21.15
C LYS A 89 7.78 6.71 -20.47
N LEU A 90 8.55 7.75 -20.17
CA LEU A 90 8.02 9.04 -19.72
C LEU A 90 7.43 9.78 -20.92
N ILE A 91 6.11 10.00 -20.90
CA ILE A 91 5.39 10.73 -21.96
C ILE A 91 5.40 12.23 -21.67
N ALA A 92 5.23 12.62 -20.41
CA ALA A 92 5.13 14.01 -19.99
C ALA A 92 5.35 14.18 -18.48
N ALA A 93 5.51 15.41 -18.02
CA ALA A 93 5.51 15.76 -16.62
C ALA A 93 4.74 17.06 -16.32
N HIS A 94 4.24 17.15 -15.10
CA HIS A 94 3.84 18.41 -14.47
C HIS A 94 4.88 18.73 -13.39
N ALA A 95 6.00 19.33 -13.78
CA ALA A 95 7.10 19.64 -12.86
C ALA A 95 6.90 21.00 -12.17
N ARG A 96 5.75 21.22 -11.53
CA ARG A 96 5.38 22.48 -10.87
C ARG A 96 4.51 22.26 -9.61
N PRO A 97 4.63 23.12 -8.57
CA PRO A 97 3.70 23.12 -7.44
C PRO A 97 2.26 23.45 -7.86
N PRO A 98 1.25 22.97 -7.11
CA PRO A 98 1.38 22.12 -5.91
C PRO A 98 1.42 20.62 -6.22
N ASN A 99 1.19 20.18 -7.46
CA ASN A 99 0.96 18.78 -7.81
C ASN A 99 2.02 18.26 -8.80
N TYR A 100 3.22 17.96 -8.32
CA TYR A 100 4.24 17.33 -9.15
C TYR A 100 3.76 15.96 -9.65
N LEU A 101 3.88 15.71 -10.96
CA LEU A 101 3.44 14.46 -11.61
C LEU A 101 4.39 14.07 -12.73
N MET A 102 4.58 12.77 -12.92
CA MET A 102 5.21 12.17 -14.11
C MET A 102 4.19 11.23 -14.76
N PHE A 103 4.03 11.33 -16.08
CA PHE A 103 3.08 10.54 -16.87
C PHE A 103 3.84 9.54 -17.72
N PHE A 104 3.47 8.26 -17.59
CA PHE A 104 4.09 7.14 -18.28
C PHE A 104 3.09 6.41 -19.17
N ASP A 105 3.59 5.59 -20.09
CA ASP A 105 2.77 4.60 -20.79
C ASP A 105 1.98 3.76 -19.77
N PHE A 106 0.72 3.49 -20.09
CA PHE A 106 -0.16 2.71 -19.24
C PHE A 106 0.02 1.22 -19.53
N PHE A 107 0.36 0.46 -18.50
CA PHE A 107 0.38 -1.00 -18.52
C PHE A 107 -0.73 -1.51 -17.60
N GLU A 108 -1.48 -2.51 -18.06
CA GLU A 108 -2.53 -3.12 -17.24
C GLU A 108 -1.87 -3.82 -16.03
N PRO A 109 -2.28 -3.52 -14.79
CA PRO A 109 -1.83 -4.30 -13.63
C PRO A 109 -2.28 -5.77 -13.77
N PRO A 110 -1.59 -6.73 -13.14
CA PRO A 110 -0.52 -6.57 -12.14
C PRO A 110 0.90 -6.36 -12.70
N ASN A 111 1.83 -5.93 -11.83
CA ASN A 111 3.28 -6.02 -12.09
C ASN A 111 3.76 -7.49 -12.01
N LEU A 112 5.03 -7.77 -12.36
CA LEU A 112 5.56 -9.13 -12.40
C LEU A 112 5.53 -9.82 -11.02
N ALA A 113 5.77 -9.13 -9.92
CA ALA A 113 5.70 -9.73 -8.57
C ALA A 113 4.27 -10.20 -8.25
N ASP A 114 3.30 -9.32 -8.45
CA ASP A 114 1.89 -9.62 -8.20
C ASP A 114 1.40 -10.71 -9.17
N LYS A 115 1.86 -10.71 -10.41
CA LYS A 115 1.55 -11.78 -11.38
C LYS A 115 2.06 -13.15 -10.90
N ILE A 116 3.30 -13.23 -10.43
CA ILE A 116 3.87 -14.50 -9.93
C ILE A 116 3.18 -14.94 -8.63
N HIS A 117 3.01 -14.04 -7.67
CA HIS A 117 2.67 -14.41 -6.28
C HIS A 117 1.21 -14.24 -5.90
N VAL A 118 0.49 -13.30 -6.52
CA VAL A 118 -0.93 -13.05 -6.26
C VAL A 118 -1.80 -13.81 -7.26
N GLU A 119 -1.42 -13.81 -8.55
CA GLU A 119 -2.12 -14.61 -9.57
C GLU A 119 -1.59 -16.05 -9.66
N GLU A 120 -0.58 -16.42 -8.86
CA GLU A 120 0.07 -17.74 -8.87
C GLU A 120 0.55 -18.14 -10.28
N TRP A 121 0.93 -17.16 -11.11
CA TRP A 121 1.33 -17.38 -12.49
C TRP A 121 2.63 -18.17 -12.57
N SER A 122 2.56 -19.33 -13.22
CA SER A 122 3.71 -20.21 -13.47
C SER A 122 4.10 -20.17 -14.95
N PRO A 123 5.03 -19.29 -15.37
CA PRO A 123 5.45 -19.19 -16.76
C PRO A 123 6.17 -20.45 -17.24
N SER A 124 6.01 -20.76 -18.53
CA SER A 124 6.87 -21.74 -19.19
C SER A 124 8.32 -21.24 -19.27
N VAL A 125 9.28 -22.16 -19.34
CA VAL A 125 10.70 -21.80 -19.51
C VAL A 125 10.92 -20.92 -20.75
N GLN A 126 10.16 -21.13 -21.82
CA GLN A 126 10.22 -20.30 -23.02
C GLN A 126 9.80 -18.85 -22.73
N GLN A 127 8.73 -18.64 -21.96
CA GLN A 127 8.31 -17.31 -21.52
C GLN A 127 9.34 -16.66 -20.60
N VAL A 128 9.90 -17.42 -19.66
CA VAL A 128 10.97 -16.91 -18.77
C VAL A 128 12.18 -16.45 -19.57
N VAL A 129 12.65 -17.24 -20.53
CA VAL A 129 13.80 -16.87 -21.36
C VAL A 129 13.49 -15.64 -22.23
N ALA A 130 12.27 -15.52 -22.76
CA ALA A 130 11.85 -14.34 -23.52
C ALA A 130 11.86 -13.08 -22.65
N ILE A 131 11.24 -13.13 -21.47
CA ILE A 131 11.22 -12.03 -20.49
C ILE A 131 12.66 -11.68 -20.05
N ALA A 132 13.47 -12.68 -19.71
CA ALA A 132 14.87 -12.47 -19.32
C ALA A 132 15.68 -11.79 -20.44
N SER A 133 15.46 -12.21 -21.70
CA SER A 133 16.13 -11.63 -22.86
C SER A 133 15.76 -10.17 -23.06
N ASP A 134 14.46 -9.84 -23.03
CA ASP A 134 14.00 -8.47 -23.29
C ASP A 134 14.36 -7.52 -22.15
N LEU A 135 14.31 -8.01 -20.89
CA LEU A 135 14.80 -7.26 -19.73
C LEU A 135 16.32 -7.04 -19.79
N ALA A 136 17.09 -8.07 -20.21
CA ALA A 136 18.55 -7.94 -20.37
C ALA A 136 18.93 -6.90 -21.42
N LYS A 137 18.19 -6.79 -22.53
CA LYS A 137 18.38 -5.75 -23.55
C LYS A 137 18.11 -4.36 -22.98
N ALA A 138 17.04 -4.19 -22.20
CA ALA A 138 16.72 -2.93 -21.55
C ALA A 138 17.81 -2.51 -20.54
N LEU A 139 18.35 -3.46 -19.78
CA LEU A 139 19.44 -3.21 -18.83
C LEU A 139 20.77 -2.93 -19.54
N GLN A 140 21.07 -3.63 -20.64
CA GLN A 140 22.23 -3.32 -21.49
C GLN A 140 22.17 -1.88 -22.00
N TYR A 141 20.99 -1.45 -22.47
CA TYR A 141 20.77 -0.08 -22.93
C TYR A 141 21.10 0.94 -21.83
N LEU A 142 20.61 0.74 -20.60
CA LEU A 142 20.93 1.61 -19.46
C LEU A 142 22.44 1.65 -19.18
N HIS A 143 23.09 0.50 -19.19
CA HIS A 143 24.52 0.38 -18.89
C HIS A 143 25.39 1.04 -19.96
N ILE A 144 25.00 0.97 -21.25
CA ILE A 144 25.67 1.69 -22.35
C ILE A 144 25.60 3.20 -22.14
N LEU A 145 24.48 3.72 -21.62
CA LEU A 145 24.33 5.13 -21.24
C LEU A 145 25.04 5.48 -19.91
N GLY A 146 25.68 4.51 -19.27
CA GLY A 146 26.32 4.68 -17.97
C GLY A 146 25.31 4.88 -16.83
N VAL A 147 24.08 4.39 -16.96
CA VAL A 147 23.04 4.43 -15.93
C VAL A 147 22.98 3.09 -15.20
N VAL A 148 23.03 3.12 -13.86
CA VAL A 148 22.80 1.94 -13.01
C VAL A 148 21.44 2.08 -12.34
N HIS A 149 20.58 1.05 -12.42
CA HIS A 149 19.20 1.13 -11.93
C HIS A 149 19.09 0.99 -10.41
N ARG A 150 19.83 0.03 -9.82
CA ARG A 150 19.99 -0.18 -8.36
C ARG A 150 18.76 -0.69 -7.59
N ASP A 151 17.68 -1.07 -8.28
CA ASP A 151 16.48 -1.64 -7.65
C ASP A 151 15.72 -2.56 -8.62
N ILE A 152 16.45 -3.46 -9.29
CA ILE A 152 15.86 -4.47 -10.17
C ILE A 152 15.19 -5.55 -9.31
N LYS A 153 13.87 -5.68 -9.47
CA LYS A 153 13.02 -6.68 -8.78
C LYS A 153 11.71 -6.85 -9.53
N PRO A 154 10.98 -7.98 -9.37
CA PRO A 154 9.71 -8.19 -10.06
C PRO A 154 8.65 -7.10 -9.83
N ALA A 155 8.62 -6.46 -8.65
CA ALA A 155 7.67 -5.36 -8.40
C ALA A 155 7.89 -4.11 -9.27
N ASN A 156 9.10 -3.95 -9.83
CA ASN A 156 9.46 -2.85 -10.73
C ASN A 156 9.43 -3.28 -12.22
N ILE A 157 8.97 -4.49 -12.54
CA ILE A 157 8.85 -4.98 -13.92
C ILE A 157 7.37 -5.06 -14.25
N LEU A 158 6.93 -4.25 -15.21
CA LEU A 158 5.56 -4.29 -15.74
C LEU A 158 5.53 -5.23 -16.95
N LEU A 159 4.37 -5.80 -17.26
CA LEU A 159 4.17 -6.63 -18.45
C LEU A 159 3.09 -6.03 -19.32
N ASP A 160 3.31 -6.02 -20.63
CA ASP A 160 2.24 -5.73 -21.57
C ASP A 160 1.39 -6.98 -21.87
N LYS A 161 0.37 -6.78 -22.72
CA LYS A 161 -0.56 -7.84 -23.15
C LYS A 161 0.13 -9.03 -23.84
N ASP A 162 1.30 -8.82 -24.42
CA ASP A 162 2.08 -9.81 -25.15
C ASP A 162 3.19 -10.43 -24.27
N LEU A 163 3.19 -10.09 -22.96
CA LEU A 163 4.16 -10.51 -21.94
C LEU A 163 5.58 -9.97 -22.15
N HIS A 164 5.76 -8.87 -22.90
CA HIS A 164 7.04 -8.20 -22.93
C HIS A 164 7.26 -7.38 -21.65
N PRO A 165 8.47 -7.42 -21.05
CA PRO A 165 8.78 -6.69 -19.84
C PRO A 165 9.11 -5.22 -20.10
N HIS A 166 8.58 -4.36 -19.22
CA HIS A 166 8.83 -2.93 -19.18
C HIS A 166 9.36 -2.54 -17.81
N LEU A 167 10.64 -2.21 -17.72
CA LEU A 167 11.29 -1.83 -16.47
C LEU A 167 10.81 -0.43 -16.04
N ALA A 168 10.33 -0.34 -14.81
CA ALA A 168 9.78 0.85 -14.20
C ALA A 168 10.55 1.24 -12.92
N ASP A 169 10.21 2.42 -12.40
CA ASP A 169 10.74 3.01 -11.17
C ASP A 169 12.26 3.28 -11.12
N PHE A 170 12.63 4.44 -11.68
CA PHE A 170 13.99 4.96 -11.68
C PHE A 170 14.32 5.81 -10.45
N GLY A 171 13.59 5.66 -9.32
CA GLY A 171 13.75 6.52 -8.14
C GLY A 171 15.14 6.43 -7.49
N LEU A 172 15.82 5.30 -7.65
CA LEU A 172 17.17 5.05 -7.14
C LEU A 172 18.26 5.06 -8.23
N ALA A 173 17.87 5.17 -9.51
CA ALA A 173 18.77 5.08 -10.64
C ALA A 173 19.75 6.28 -10.67
N MET A 174 20.98 6.04 -11.13
CA MET A 174 22.03 7.06 -11.12
C MET A 174 23.05 6.85 -12.24
N PHE A 175 23.67 7.93 -12.74
CA PHE A 175 24.80 7.80 -13.66
C PHE A 175 26.05 7.34 -12.92
N GLN A 176 26.80 6.41 -13.50
CA GLN A 176 28.02 5.85 -12.93
C GLN A 176 29.09 6.91 -12.63
N LYS A 177 29.13 7.99 -13.41
CA LYS A 177 30.00 9.15 -13.15
C LYS A 177 29.66 9.84 -11.82
N ASP A 178 28.38 9.95 -11.48
CA ASP A 178 27.90 10.65 -10.29
C ASP A 178 28.04 9.76 -9.04
N ILE A 179 27.96 8.44 -9.19
CA ILE A 179 28.21 7.46 -8.11
C ILE A 179 29.61 7.65 -7.49
N LYS A 180 30.63 7.98 -8.31
CA LYS A 180 32.02 8.18 -7.85
C LYS A 180 32.24 9.51 -7.11
N HIS A 181 31.43 10.53 -7.37
CA HIS A 181 31.52 11.83 -6.65
C HIS A 181 30.78 11.78 -5.30
N VAL A 182 29.65 11.07 -5.27
CA VAL A 182 28.83 10.80 -4.07
C VAL A 182 29.59 10.04 -2.98
N SER A 183 30.60 9.23 -3.33
CA SER A 183 31.44 8.53 -2.35
C SER A 183 32.53 9.41 -1.71
N VAL A 184 32.86 10.56 -2.33
CA VAL A 184 33.91 11.49 -1.86
C VAL A 184 33.30 12.69 -1.12
N GLU A 185 32.16 13.20 -1.57
CA GLU A 185 31.39 14.26 -0.89
C GLU A 185 30.18 13.65 -0.16
N ASN A 186 30.10 13.87 1.14
CA ASN A 186 29.12 13.26 2.06
C ASN A 186 27.65 13.30 1.58
N TRP A 187 27.21 12.28 0.85
CA TRP A 187 25.79 12.01 0.63
C TRP A 187 25.18 11.31 1.85
N LYS A 188 24.08 11.89 2.38
CA LYS A 188 23.23 11.27 3.40
C LYS A 188 22.12 10.51 2.68
N SER A 189 21.87 9.28 3.11
CA SER A 189 21.05 8.26 2.46
C SER A 189 19.73 8.77 1.84
N SER A 190 19.53 8.46 0.56
CA SER A 190 18.28 8.59 -0.19
C SER A 190 17.50 7.27 -0.12
N GLY A 191 16.86 7.07 1.02
CA GLY A 191 15.95 5.96 1.33
C GLY A 191 15.73 5.94 2.83
N LYS A 192 14.49 6.07 3.30
CA LYS A 192 14.21 6.01 4.75
C LYS A 192 14.64 4.64 5.27
N PRO A 193 15.56 4.56 6.23
CA PRO A 193 15.94 3.29 6.82
C PRO A 193 14.89 2.87 7.84
N THR A 194 14.33 1.69 7.65
CA THR A 194 13.92 0.80 8.74
C THR A 194 15.12 0.63 9.67
N GLY A 195 15.00 1.11 10.91
CA GLY A 195 16.04 0.98 11.95
C GLY A 195 17.24 1.93 11.83
N GLY A 196 17.55 2.60 12.94
CA GLY A 196 18.52 3.70 13.05
C GLY A 196 19.98 3.41 12.69
N PHE A 197 20.74 4.52 12.72
CA PHE A 197 22.16 4.73 12.39
C PHE A 197 22.50 4.88 10.90
N HIS A 198 23.09 6.04 10.58
CA HIS A 198 23.43 6.56 9.25
C HIS A 198 23.93 5.50 8.22
N LYS A 199 23.07 5.08 7.28
CA LYS A 199 23.36 4.07 6.22
C LYS A 199 23.86 4.72 4.92
N LYS A 200 25.09 5.29 4.90
CA LYS A 200 25.53 6.19 3.80
C LYS A 200 25.53 5.64 2.35
N ASN A 201 25.52 4.31 2.07
CA ASN A 201 25.59 3.79 0.68
C ASN A 201 24.63 2.62 0.37
N MET A 202 23.69 2.27 1.25
CA MET A 202 22.82 1.10 1.09
C MET A 202 21.44 1.51 0.54
N VAL A 203 21.16 1.20 -0.73
CA VAL A 203 19.87 1.49 -1.40
C VAL A 203 19.41 0.28 -2.21
N GLY A 204 18.09 0.14 -2.39
CA GLY A 204 17.44 -0.98 -3.07
C GLY A 204 16.67 -1.89 -2.11
N THR A 205 16.14 -3.00 -2.63
CA THR A 205 15.40 -3.99 -1.83
C THR A 205 16.32 -5.11 -1.37
N LEU A 206 16.45 -5.32 -0.05
CA LEU A 206 17.53 -6.11 0.57
C LEU A 206 17.72 -7.52 -0.02
N ILE A 207 16.63 -8.25 -0.29
CA ILE A 207 16.68 -9.62 -0.84
C ILE A 207 17.17 -9.67 -2.31
N TYR A 208 17.27 -8.55 -3.01
CA TYR A 208 17.80 -8.48 -4.38
C TYR A 208 19.20 -7.84 -4.44
N MET A 209 19.73 -7.35 -3.31
CA MET A 209 21.01 -6.63 -3.28
C MET A 209 22.21 -7.57 -3.44
N ALA A 210 23.20 -7.11 -4.22
CA ALA A 210 24.47 -7.81 -4.36
C ALA A 210 25.34 -7.70 -3.09
N PRO A 211 26.24 -8.67 -2.83
CA PRO A 211 27.09 -8.68 -1.63
C PRO A 211 27.94 -7.42 -1.41
N GLU A 212 28.45 -6.82 -2.47
CA GLU A 212 29.23 -5.56 -2.42
C GLU A 212 28.36 -4.36 -2.04
N ILE A 213 27.08 -4.35 -2.44
CA ILE A 213 26.13 -3.30 -2.02
C ILE A 213 25.82 -3.43 -0.53
N LEU A 214 25.64 -4.66 -0.05
CA LEU A 214 25.44 -4.96 1.37
C LEU A 214 26.69 -4.64 2.21
N ARG A 215 27.89 -4.78 1.63
CA ARG A 215 29.17 -4.31 2.20
C ARG A 215 29.37 -2.80 2.15
N LYS A 216 28.50 -2.08 1.44
CA LYS A 216 28.55 -0.62 1.22
C LYS A 216 29.70 -0.17 0.31
N ASP A 217 30.17 -1.06 -0.56
CA ASP A 217 31.12 -0.75 -1.60
C ASP A 217 30.47 0.07 -2.73
N ILE A 218 31.28 0.49 -3.69
CA ILE A 218 30.82 1.31 -4.82
C ILE A 218 29.90 0.47 -5.70
N HIS A 219 28.72 1.04 -6.01
CA HIS A 219 27.76 0.45 -6.93
C HIS A 219 28.35 0.48 -8.34
N THR A 220 28.32 -0.66 -9.01
CA THR A 220 28.65 -0.76 -10.44
C THR A 220 27.47 -1.37 -11.18
N GLU A 221 27.53 -1.35 -12.50
CA GLU A 221 26.54 -2.02 -13.35
C GLU A 221 26.41 -3.53 -13.02
N LYS A 222 27.44 -4.14 -12.42
CA LYS A 222 27.43 -5.54 -11.96
C LYS A 222 26.46 -5.80 -10.81
N SER A 223 26.03 -4.79 -10.05
CA SER A 223 24.99 -4.99 -9.03
C SER A 223 23.62 -5.24 -9.67
N ASP A 224 23.31 -4.58 -10.80
CA ASP A 224 22.08 -4.84 -11.54
C ASP A 224 22.07 -6.26 -12.13
N VAL A 225 23.23 -6.77 -12.56
CA VAL A 225 23.38 -8.17 -13.04
C VAL A 225 23.01 -9.18 -11.95
N TYR A 226 23.42 -8.91 -10.71
CA TYR A 226 23.06 -9.75 -9.56
C TYR A 226 21.54 -9.71 -9.30
N SER A 227 20.96 -8.51 -9.23
CA SER A 227 19.53 -8.34 -8.97
C SER A 227 18.65 -8.92 -10.10
N PHE A 228 19.12 -8.84 -11.34
CA PHE A 228 18.53 -9.54 -12.49
C PHE A 228 18.51 -11.06 -12.27
N ALA A 229 19.63 -11.67 -11.85
CA ALA A 229 19.71 -13.11 -11.60
C ALA A 229 18.72 -13.58 -10.54
N ILE A 230 18.60 -12.83 -9.44
CA ILE A 230 17.65 -13.12 -8.35
C ILE A 230 16.21 -13.05 -8.89
N SER A 231 15.88 -12.01 -9.66
CA SER A 231 14.55 -11.81 -10.25
C SER A 231 14.18 -12.93 -11.24
N ILE A 232 15.12 -13.37 -12.08
CA ILE A 232 14.88 -14.48 -13.03
C ILE A 232 14.76 -15.82 -12.30
N ASN A 233 15.52 -16.04 -11.23
CA ASN A 233 15.36 -17.26 -10.42
C ASN A 233 13.99 -17.30 -9.74
N GLU A 234 13.52 -16.19 -9.18
CA GLU A 234 12.17 -16.07 -8.62
C GLU A 234 11.08 -16.30 -9.68
N LEU A 235 11.26 -15.78 -10.90
CA LEU A 235 10.35 -16.03 -12.02
C LEU A 235 10.30 -17.51 -12.42
N LEU A 236 11.40 -18.26 -12.26
CA LEU A 236 11.46 -19.70 -12.53
C LEU A 236 10.84 -20.54 -11.41
N THR A 237 11.04 -20.14 -10.15
CA THR A 237 10.60 -20.91 -8.98
C THR A 237 9.18 -20.59 -8.56
N GLY A 238 8.70 -19.38 -8.84
CA GLY A 238 7.49 -18.83 -8.22
C GLY A 238 7.65 -18.60 -6.72
N VAL A 239 8.89 -18.57 -6.21
CA VAL A 239 9.21 -18.55 -4.79
C VAL A 239 10.03 -17.31 -4.49
N VAL A 240 9.58 -16.52 -3.52
CA VAL A 240 10.29 -15.30 -3.11
C VAL A 240 11.70 -15.65 -2.64
N PRO A 241 12.73 -14.88 -3.06
CA PRO A 241 14.12 -15.17 -2.73
C PRO A 241 14.33 -15.44 -1.24
N TYR A 242 15.02 -16.54 -0.93
CA TYR A 242 15.39 -16.99 0.43
C TYR A 242 14.24 -17.55 1.29
N THR A 243 13.02 -17.76 0.76
CA THR A 243 11.92 -18.48 1.46
C THR A 243 11.95 -20.00 1.30
N ASP A 244 12.60 -20.47 0.24
CA ASP A 244 12.70 -21.85 -0.21
C ASP A 244 13.35 -22.82 0.79
N LEU A 245 13.94 -22.30 1.86
CA LEU A 245 14.47 -23.08 2.97
C LEU A 245 13.37 -23.58 3.94
N ARG A 246 12.09 -23.35 3.63
CA ARG A 246 10.91 -24.02 4.24
C ARG A 246 9.82 -24.34 3.20
N ALA A 247 9.10 -25.43 3.45
CA ALA A 247 7.81 -25.70 2.82
C ALA A 247 6.77 -24.67 3.29
N GLU A 248 5.92 -24.21 2.37
CA GLU A 248 4.81 -23.24 2.54
C GLU A 248 5.20 -21.76 2.32
N ALA A 249 5.14 -21.34 1.04
CA ALA A 249 5.42 -19.97 0.61
C ALA A 249 4.15 -19.13 0.47
N GLN A 250 4.10 -18.00 1.17
CA GLN A 250 3.36 -16.79 0.76
C GLN A 250 4.31 -15.58 0.89
N ALA A 251 4.26 -14.71 -0.11
CA ALA A 251 5.38 -13.92 -0.62
C ALA A 251 5.73 -12.61 0.11
N HIS A 252 5.10 -12.28 1.23
CA HIS A 252 5.26 -10.94 1.83
C HIS A 252 5.95 -10.89 3.20
N THR A 253 6.23 -12.02 3.84
CA THR A 253 6.78 -12.11 5.21
C THR A 253 8.20 -12.66 5.30
N VAL A 254 8.97 -12.55 4.22
CA VAL A 254 10.28 -13.24 4.09
C VAL A 254 11.40 -12.53 4.84
N LEU A 255 11.24 -11.25 5.15
CA LEU A 255 12.26 -10.51 5.89
C LEU A 255 12.19 -10.71 7.41
N GLU A 256 11.19 -11.43 7.94
CA GLU A 256 10.99 -11.51 9.39
C GLU A 256 11.24 -12.86 10.07
N MET A 257 11.43 -13.98 9.38
CA MET A 257 11.70 -15.24 10.08
C MET A 257 12.72 -16.21 9.45
N THR A 258 13.90 -15.71 9.09
CA THR A 258 15.13 -16.53 9.26
C THR A 258 16.39 -15.71 9.48
N TYR A 259 16.35 -14.43 9.15
CA TYR A 259 17.46 -13.52 9.31
C TYR A 259 16.97 -12.10 9.53
N THR A 260 17.43 -11.42 10.60
CA THR A 260 17.34 -9.95 10.66
C THR A 260 18.06 -9.34 9.44
N GLU A 261 17.80 -8.09 9.06
CA GLU A 261 18.53 -7.41 7.98
C GLU A 261 20.06 -7.63 8.10
N GLN A 262 20.57 -7.61 9.34
CA GLN A 262 21.97 -7.84 9.68
C GLN A 262 22.39 -9.29 9.48
N GLN A 263 21.57 -10.26 9.89
CA GLN A 263 21.90 -11.67 9.71
C GLN A 263 21.81 -12.10 8.25
N LEU A 264 20.89 -11.54 7.45
CA LEU A 264 20.74 -11.88 6.03
C LEU A 264 21.89 -11.27 5.25
N THR A 265 22.22 -10.02 5.58
CA THR A 265 23.44 -9.36 5.10
C THR A 265 24.67 -10.22 5.41
N ALA A 266 24.83 -10.66 6.66
CA ALA A 266 25.96 -11.50 7.05
C ALA A 266 25.98 -12.85 6.33
N ALA A 267 24.82 -13.49 6.13
CA ALA A 267 24.72 -14.77 5.44
C ALA A 267 25.05 -14.64 3.94
N VAL A 268 24.53 -13.62 3.25
CA VAL A 268 24.80 -13.37 1.83
C VAL A 268 26.27 -12.97 1.60
N VAL A 269 26.81 -12.10 2.45
CA VAL A 269 28.18 -11.56 2.33
C VAL A 269 29.24 -12.54 2.81
N SER A 270 29.05 -13.13 3.99
CA SER A 270 30.09 -13.92 4.66
C SER A 270 29.93 -15.42 4.44
N GLN A 271 28.70 -15.91 4.32
CA GLN A 271 28.41 -17.35 4.15
C GLN A 271 28.11 -17.71 2.69
N GLY A 272 28.03 -16.73 1.79
CA GLY A 272 27.72 -16.94 0.38
C GLY A 272 26.30 -17.44 0.14
N LEU A 273 25.35 -17.14 1.04
CA LEU A 273 23.96 -17.57 0.91
C LEU A 273 23.36 -17.08 -0.42
N ARG A 274 22.64 -17.98 -1.12
CA ARG A 274 21.87 -17.70 -2.33
C ARG A 274 20.50 -18.38 -2.21
N PRO A 275 19.45 -17.89 -2.90
CA PRO A 275 18.17 -18.58 -2.99
C PRO A 275 18.33 -19.98 -3.59
N ALA A 276 17.43 -20.91 -3.28
CA ALA A 276 17.39 -22.19 -3.99
C ALA A 276 17.24 -21.94 -5.49
N LEU A 277 18.17 -22.53 -6.22
CA LEU A 277 18.15 -22.53 -7.66
C LEU A 277 17.00 -23.42 -8.16
N ALA A 278 16.31 -22.97 -9.20
CA ALA A 278 15.26 -23.77 -9.82
C ALA A 278 15.76 -25.19 -10.16
N LEU A 279 14.99 -26.21 -9.77
CA LEU A 279 15.38 -27.61 -9.92
C LEU A 279 15.35 -28.03 -11.39
N THR A 280 16.36 -28.79 -11.82
CA THR A 280 16.45 -29.35 -13.18
C THR A 280 15.30 -30.30 -13.51
N LYS A 281 14.62 -30.87 -12.49
CA LYS A 281 13.44 -31.71 -12.63
C LYS A 281 12.20 -30.96 -13.16
N SER A 282 12.23 -29.62 -13.20
CA SER A 282 11.17 -28.76 -13.73
C SER A 282 11.27 -28.48 -15.25
N GLY A 283 12.19 -29.14 -15.97
CA GLY A 283 12.38 -28.93 -17.42
C GLY A 283 13.22 -27.70 -17.79
N VAL A 284 13.88 -27.09 -16.80
CA VAL A 284 14.75 -25.91 -17.00
C VAL A 284 16.13 -26.35 -17.55
N PRO A 285 16.63 -25.77 -18.66
CA PRO A 285 17.95 -26.05 -19.20
C PRO A 285 19.08 -25.77 -18.19
N SER A 286 20.02 -26.70 -18.05
CA SER A 286 21.19 -26.54 -17.16
C SER A 286 22.04 -25.31 -17.52
N VAL A 287 22.06 -24.93 -18.80
CA VAL A 287 22.76 -23.72 -19.28
C VAL A 287 22.13 -22.45 -18.71
N LEU A 288 20.79 -22.38 -18.59
CA LEU A 288 20.10 -21.24 -17.98
C LEU A 288 20.40 -21.16 -16.48
N LEU A 289 20.40 -22.30 -15.79
CA LEU A 289 20.76 -22.37 -14.37
C LEU A 289 22.21 -21.92 -14.13
N SER A 290 23.13 -22.35 -14.99
CA SER A 290 24.54 -21.94 -14.95
C SER A 290 24.72 -20.44 -15.23
N LEU A 291 23.92 -19.86 -16.13
CA LEU A 291 23.91 -18.42 -16.39
C LEU A 291 23.47 -17.64 -15.15
N ILE A 292 22.34 -18.01 -14.53
CA ILE A 292 21.86 -17.41 -13.26
C ILE A 292 22.97 -17.49 -12.21
N GLN A 293 23.64 -18.65 -12.11
CA GLN A 293 24.70 -18.85 -11.13
C GLN A 293 25.93 -17.94 -11.33
N ARG A 294 26.30 -17.65 -12.57
CA ARG A 294 27.38 -16.70 -12.86
C ARG A 294 26.94 -15.25 -12.64
N CYS A 295 25.68 -14.92 -12.92
CA CYS A 295 25.16 -13.57 -12.71
C CYS A 295 25.07 -13.19 -11.23
N TRP A 296 24.89 -14.13 -10.30
CA TRP A 296 24.89 -13.85 -8.85
C TRP A 296 26.20 -14.22 -8.12
N ASP A 297 27.32 -14.32 -8.85
CA ASP A 297 28.63 -14.62 -8.26
C ASP A 297 28.98 -13.60 -7.16
N PRO A 298 29.57 -14.02 -6.02
CA PRO A 298 29.99 -13.08 -4.97
C PRO A 298 30.99 -12.02 -5.46
N ASP A 299 31.80 -12.33 -6.47
CA ASP A 299 32.76 -11.42 -7.08
C ASP A 299 32.11 -10.71 -8.30
N PRO A 300 31.93 -9.37 -8.25
CA PRO A 300 31.30 -8.62 -9.35
C PRO A 300 32.08 -8.72 -10.66
N GLU A 301 33.41 -8.94 -10.62
CA GLU A 301 34.24 -9.06 -11.82
C GLU A 301 33.96 -10.37 -12.58
N LYS A 302 33.50 -11.41 -11.88
CA LYS A 302 33.15 -12.71 -12.49
C LYS A 302 31.76 -12.72 -13.13
N ARG A 303 30.91 -11.74 -12.80
CA ARG A 303 29.57 -11.64 -13.39
C ARG A 303 29.68 -11.22 -14.86
N PRO A 304 28.95 -11.86 -15.78
CA PRO A 304 28.95 -11.47 -17.19
C PRO A 304 28.35 -10.07 -17.39
N SER A 305 28.68 -9.41 -18.50
CA SER A 305 27.97 -8.21 -18.93
C SER A 305 26.60 -8.57 -19.50
N PHE A 306 25.67 -7.61 -19.58
CA PHE A 306 24.39 -7.87 -20.25
C PHE A 306 24.54 -8.24 -21.73
N GLU A 307 25.59 -7.79 -22.41
CA GLU A 307 25.93 -8.25 -23.77
C GLU A 307 26.13 -9.78 -23.81
N ASN A 308 26.96 -10.32 -22.93
CA ASN A 308 27.18 -11.77 -22.87
C ASN A 308 25.93 -12.53 -22.40
N ILE A 309 25.16 -11.96 -21.46
CA ILE A 309 23.89 -12.55 -21.00
C ILE A 309 22.91 -12.67 -22.17
N ILE A 310 22.77 -11.63 -22.99
CA ILE A 310 21.87 -11.62 -24.15
C ILE A 310 22.30 -12.68 -25.18
N ASP A 311 23.60 -12.77 -25.49
CA ASP A 311 24.12 -13.78 -26.43
C ASP A 311 23.80 -15.20 -25.98
N GLU A 312 23.98 -15.49 -24.69
CA GLU A 312 23.69 -16.80 -24.11
C GLU A 312 22.18 -17.09 -24.06
N LEU A 313 21.34 -16.11 -23.68
CA LEU A 313 19.88 -16.26 -23.69
C LEU A 313 19.36 -16.51 -25.12
N ASN A 314 19.93 -15.86 -26.13
CA ASN A 314 19.59 -16.10 -27.54
C ASN A 314 19.91 -17.53 -27.98
N ILE A 315 21.04 -18.09 -27.52
CA ILE A 315 21.41 -19.48 -27.78
C ILE A 315 20.40 -20.42 -27.11
N ILE A 316 20.07 -20.19 -25.84
CA ILE A 316 19.09 -20.98 -25.08
C ILE A 316 17.71 -20.93 -25.77
N GLN A 317 17.28 -19.75 -26.21
CA GLN A 317 16.00 -19.56 -26.89
C GLN A 317 15.92 -20.36 -28.19
N LYS A 318 16.97 -20.34 -29.02
CA LYS A 318 17.05 -21.14 -30.25
C LYS A 318 16.93 -22.64 -29.97
N HIS A 319 17.61 -23.13 -28.94
CA HIS A 319 17.51 -24.55 -28.54
C HIS A 319 16.11 -24.93 -28.06
N LEU A 320 15.45 -24.08 -27.29
CA LEU A 320 14.08 -24.31 -26.80
C LEU A 320 13.03 -24.34 -27.92
N VAL A 321 13.23 -23.56 -28.99
CA VAL A 321 12.36 -23.60 -30.18
C VAL A 321 12.62 -24.88 -31.00
N SER A 322 13.88 -25.29 -31.16
CA SER A 322 14.23 -26.48 -31.95
C SER A 322 13.73 -27.80 -31.34
N SER A 323 13.66 -27.91 -30.01
CA SER A 323 13.18 -29.10 -29.29
C SER A 323 11.66 -29.25 -29.32
N ALA A 324 10.90 -28.22 -29.70
CA ALA A 324 9.44 -28.26 -29.79
C ALA A 324 8.92 -28.85 -31.13
N CYS A 325 9.79 -29.15 -32.09
CA CYS A 325 9.43 -29.56 -33.47
C CYS A 325 9.52 -31.07 -33.75
N LEU A 326 9.39 -31.96 -32.76
CA LEU A 326 9.27 -33.41 -33.01
C LEU A 326 7.79 -33.84 -33.08
N PRO A 327 7.36 -34.60 -34.11
CA PRO A 327 5.96 -34.95 -34.32
C PRO A 327 5.52 -36.04 -33.33
N SER A 328 4.50 -35.75 -32.51
CA SER A 328 3.79 -36.76 -31.74
C SER A 328 2.82 -37.54 -32.64
N SER A 329 2.94 -38.86 -32.59
CA SER A 329 2.08 -39.84 -33.25
C SER A 329 0.61 -39.76 -32.81
N PRO A 330 -0.35 -40.19 -33.66
CA PRO A 330 -1.76 -39.82 -33.51
C PRO A 330 -2.44 -40.62 -32.40
N VAL A 331 -3.03 -39.92 -31.43
CA VAL A 331 -4.00 -40.48 -30.49
C VAL A 331 -5.41 -40.31 -31.06
N SER A 332 -6.13 -41.42 -31.05
CA SER A 332 -7.46 -41.66 -31.59
C SER A 332 -8.55 -40.71 -31.06
N LYS A 333 -9.44 -40.31 -31.99
CA LYS A 333 -10.72 -39.65 -31.74
C LYS A 333 -11.55 -40.35 -30.67
N ILE A 334 -11.92 -39.63 -29.62
CA ILE A 334 -13.12 -39.88 -28.79
C ILE A 334 -13.90 -38.56 -28.69
N GLN A 335 -15.21 -38.70 -28.60
CA GLN A 335 -16.27 -37.83 -29.09
C GLN A 335 -16.45 -36.50 -28.32
N ASN A 336 -17.04 -35.55 -29.05
CA ASN A 336 -17.66 -34.33 -28.54
C ASN A 336 -18.54 -34.60 -27.31
N GLY A 337 -18.13 -34.06 -26.17
CA GLY A 337 -18.99 -33.78 -25.02
C GLY A 337 -18.88 -32.29 -24.71
N ASN A 338 -20.03 -31.62 -24.63
CA ASN A 338 -20.17 -30.20 -24.30
C ASN A 338 -19.29 -29.80 -23.10
N ILE A 339 -18.32 -28.92 -23.34
CA ILE A 339 -17.62 -28.21 -22.26
C ILE A 339 -18.47 -26.98 -21.95
N GLU A 340 -19.23 -27.06 -20.86
CA GLU A 340 -19.81 -25.88 -20.23
C GLU A 340 -18.68 -24.89 -19.90
N ALA A 341 -18.92 -23.62 -20.25
CA ALA A 341 -18.03 -22.52 -19.91
C ALA A 341 -17.85 -22.44 -18.40
N HIS A 342 -16.70 -22.90 -17.90
CA HIS A 342 -16.28 -22.61 -16.55
C HIS A 342 -15.96 -21.12 -16.46
N HIS A 343 -16.96 -20.35 -16.04
CA HIS A 343 -16.83 -18.98 -15.59
C HIS A 343 -15.71 -18.89 -14.56
N TYR A 344 -14.62 -18.25 -14.96
CA TYR A 344 -13.56 -17.77 -14.10
C TYR A 344 -14.18 -16.86 -13.02
N LYS A 345 -13.94 -17.16 -11.73
CA LYS A 345 -14.32 -16.31 -10.60
C LYS A 345 -13.05 -15.73 -9.98
N GLU A 346 -12.95 -14.40 -10.01
CA GLU A 346 -11.87 -13.58 -9.46
C GLU A 346 -11.51 -13.97 -8.01
N ALA A 347 -10.22 -13.83 -7.68
CA ALA A 347 -9.76 -13.88 -6.29
C ALA A 347 -10.49 -12.81 -5.46
N LEU A 348 -10.92 -13.21 -4.27
CA LEU A 348 -11.85 -12.45 -3.44
C LEU A 348 -11.13 -11.21 -2.86
N ASN A 349 -11.42 -10.04 -3.41
CA ASN A 349 -10.95 -8.76 -2.88
C ASN A 349 -11.99 -8.22 -1.89
N TRP A 350 -11.69 -8.30 -0.59
CA TRP A 350 -12.60 -7.88 0.49
C TRP A 350 -12.98 -6.41 0.41
N PHE A 351 -12.07 -5.57 -0.08
CA PHE A 351 -12.32 -4.16 -0.36
C PHE A 351 -13.39 -3.98 -1.44
N ASN A 352 -13.29 -4.71 -2.56
CA ASN A 352 -14.28 -4.67 -3.63
C ASN A 352 -15.60 -5.33 -3.21
N GLN A 353 -15.57 -6.36 -2.38
CA GLN A 353 -16.79 -7.02 -1.87
C GLN A 353 -17.62 -6.11 -0.97
N GLY A 354 -16.99 -5.33 -0.08
CA GLY A 354 -17.70 -4.36 0.74
C GLY A 354 -18.50 -3.38 -0.14
N GLU A 355 -17.91 -2.92 -1.24
CA GLU A 355 -18.59 -2.06 -2.21
C GLU A 355 -19.66 -2.80 -3.03
N LEU A 356 -19.35 -3.99 -3.54
CA LEU A 356 -20.27 -4.80 -4.35
C LEU A 356 -21.50 -5.27 -3.55
N PHE A 357 -21.34 -5.58 -2.26
CA PHE A 357 -22.45 -6.01 -1.40
C PHE A 357 -23.43 -4.85 -1.15
N VAL A 358 -22.89 -3.66 -0.87
CA VAL A 358 -23.69 -2.43 -0.75
C VAL A 358 -24.47 -2.18 -2.04
N LYS A 359 -23.82 -2.27 -3.21
CA LYS A 359 -24.49 -2.12 -4.53
C LYS A 359 -25.55 -3.20 -4.80
N ARG A 360 -25.32 -4.45 -4.39
CA ARG A 360 -26.33 -5.53 -4.53
C ARG A 360 -27.55 -5.36 -3.62
N SER A 361 -27.39 -4.63 -2.51
CA SER A 361 -28.48 -4.26 -1.61
C SER A 361 -29.30 -3.06 -2.10
N GLU A 362 -28.91 -2.40 -3.20
CA GLU A 362 -29.67 -1.33 -3.83
C GLU A 362 -30.96 -1.88 -4.46
N LYS A 363 -32.06 -1.68 -3.73
CA LYS A 363 -33.40 -1.56 -4.32
C LYS A 363 -33.88 -0.15 -4.03
N SER A 364 -33.97 0.65 -5.09
CA SER A 364 -34.51 2.03 -5.21
C SER A 364 -33.50 3.19 -5.20
N ASP A 365 -33.60 3.99 -6.27
CA ASP A 365 -33.11 5.36 -6.36
C ASP A 365 -33.81 6.21 -5.29
N LEU A 366 -33.10 6.57 -4.22
CA LEU A 366 -33.53 7.60 -3.30
C LEU A 366 -32.39 8.62 -3.14
N THR A 367 -32.31 9.52 -4.12
CA THR A 367 -31.68 10.83 -3.96
C THR A 367 -32.58 11.68 -3.05
N GLU A 368 -32.62 11.37 -1.75
CA GLU A 368 -33.27 12.21 -0.75
C GLU A 368 -32.27 12.75 0.27
N ASN A 369 -32.50 14.01 0.67
CA ASN A 369 -31.68 14.78 1.61
C ASN A 369 -31.56 14.11 2.99
N LEU A 370 -30.46 13.39 3.24
CA LEU A 370 -30.11 12.74 4.51
C LEU A 370 -30.22 13.71 5.70
N TRP A 371 -30.92 13.27 6.77
CA TRP A 371 -31.04 14.00 8.05
C TRP A 371 -31.50 15.47 7.99
N SER A 372 -32.17 15.86 6.91
CA SER A 372 -32.67 17.23 6.72
C SER A 372 -33.77 17.68 7.71
N GLY A 373 -34.30 16.79 8.56
CA GLY A 373 -35.10 17.12 9.76
C GLY A 373 -34.28 17.79 10.88
N TYR A 374 -32.96 17.69 10.77
CA TYR A 374 -31.86 18.48 11.32
C TYR A 374 -31.94 20.01 11.54
N SER A 375 -33.01 20.78 11.28
CA SER A 375 -32.97 22.26 11.46
C SER A 375 -34.30 22.98 11.65
N ASN A 376 -34.29 23.95 12.57
CA ASN A 376 -34.31 25.39 12.24
C ASN A 376 -34.14 26.24 13.51
N GLN A 377 -32.90 26.56 13.88
CA GLN A 377 -32.62 27.78 14.65
C GLN A 377 -31.50 28.55 13.96
N SER A 378 -31.77 29.81 13.61
CA SER A 378 -30.96 30.68 12.77
C SER A 378 -29.66 31.18 13.44
N SER A 379 -29.25 30.62 14.58
CA SER A 379 -28.03 31.00 15.32
C SER A 379 -27.11 29.83 15.68
N GLU A 380 -27.29 28.65 15.08
CA GLU A 380 -26.45 27.48 15.42
C GLU A 380 -25.04 27.60 14.81
N TYR A 381 -24.02 27.47 15.67
CA TYR A 381 -22.59 27.40 15.29
C TYR A 381 -22.37 26.36 14.18
N ARG A 382 -21.63 26.72 13.13
CA ARG A 382 -21.27 25.79 12.05
C ARG A 382 -19.76 25.59 12.03
N PRO A 383 -19.26 24.38 12.32
CA PRO A 383 -17.83 24.13 12.31
C PRO A 383 -17.29 24.26 10.87
N THR A 384 -16.08 24.80 10.74
CA THR A 384 -15.34 24.77 9.47
C THR A 384 -14.31 23.67 9.57
N LEU A 385 -14.47 22.62 8.77
CA LEU A 385 -13.65 21.42 8.89
C LEU A 385 -12.43 21.48 7.96
N SER A 386 -11.28 21.11 8.51
CA SER A 386 -10.12 20.64 7.74
C SER A 386 -9.59 19.37 8.38
N TRP A 387 -9.14 18.41 7.58
CA TRP A 387 -8.80 17.08 8.08
C TRP A 387 -7.61 16.50 7.35
N GLY A 388 -7.02 15.49 7.97
CA GLY A 388 -5.85 14.82 7.46
C GLY A 388 -5.59 13.56 8.28
N SER A 389 -4.97 12.59 7.63
CA SER A 389 -4.66 11.32 8.24
C SER A 389 -3.23 10.91 7.98
N PHE A 390 -2.72 10.06 8.84
CA PHE A 390 -1.46 9.38 8.64
C PHE A 390 -1.59 7.98 9.20
N ALA A 391 -1.04 7.02 8.46
CA ALA A 391 -1.10 5.62 8.82
C ALA A 391 0.28 5.00 8.58
N THR A 392 0.73 4.17 9.51
CA THR A 392 2.04 3.49 9.44
C THR A 392 1.91 2.12 10.06
N CYS A 393 2.60 1.13 9.50
CA CYS A 393 2.63 -0.22 10.08
C CYS A 393 3.29 -0.26 11.46
N GLY A 394 4.00 0.82 11.86
CA GLY A 394 4.66 0.90 13.15
C GLY A 394 5.74 -0.17 13.25
N ARG A 395 5.61 -1.07 14.23
CA ARG A 395 6.51 -2.23 14.42
C ARG A 395 5.86 -3.56 14.02
N ARG A 396 4.63 -3.56 13.51
CA ARG A 396 3.96 -4.78 13.00
C ARG A 396 4.47 -5.11 11.60
N GLU A 397 4.38 -6.40 11.27
CA GLU A 397 4.78 -6.98 9.99
C GLU A 397 3.87 -6.50 8.84
N THR A 398 2.56 -6.42 9.11
CA THR A 398 1.51 -6.08 8.15
C THR A 398 0.73 -4.85 8.62
N MET A 399 0.16 -4.10 7.67
CA MET A 399 -0.78 -3.02 7.94
C MET A 399 -2.21 -3.57 7.85
N GLU A 400 -2.75 -4.00 8.99
CA GLU A 400 -4.13 -4.49 9.13
C GLU A 400 -5.13 -3.33 9.30
N ASP A 401 -4.66 -2.20 9.82
CA ASP A 401 -5.44 -0.96 9.91
C ASP A 401 -5.83 -0.39 8.53
N THR A 402 -7.01 0.22 8.46
CA THR A 402 -7.43 1.07 7.36
C THR A 402 -8.34 2.19 7.84
N HIS A 403 -8.61 3.18 6.98
CA HIS A 403 -9.45 4.31 7.32
C HIS A 403 -10.13 4.91 6.10
N PHE A 404 -11.23 5.64 6.32
CA PHE A 404 -11.84 6.50 5.31
C PHE A 404 -12.01 7.93 5.82
N MET A 405 -12.01 8.87 4.89
CA MET A 405 -12.39 10.26 5.10
C MET A 405 -13.36 10.64 3.98
N LEU A 406 -14.61 10.94 4.34
CA LEU A 406 -15.68 11.24 3.38
C LEU A 406 -16.12 12.69 3.56
N PRO A 407 -15.54 13.61 2.76
CA PRO A 407 -16.12 14.93 2.61
C PRO A 407 -17.44 14.80 1.86
N HIS A 408 -18.54 15.12 2.53
CA HIS A 408 -19.90 15.03 1.98
C HIS A 408 -20.37 13.58 1.82
N VAL A 409 -20.97 13.03 2.88
CA VAL A 409 -21.58 11.68 2.86
C VAL A 409 -22.66 11.60 1.76
N SER A 410 -23.29 12.72 1.40
CA SER A 410 -24.26 12.89 0.31
C SER A 410 -23.99 14.19 -0.48
N GLU A 411 -24.89 14.59 -1.38
CA GLU A 411 -24.83 15.91 -2.04
C GLU A 411 -24.91 17.11 -1.06
N GLU A 412 -25.16 16.87 0.23
CA GLU A 412 -25.18 17.90 1.27
C GLU A 412 -23.78 18.32 1.71
N LYS A 413 -23.53 19.63 1.66
CA LYS A 413 -22.23 20.25 2.00
C LYS A 413 -21.86 20.20 3.49
N ASP A 414 -22.79 19.86 4.37
CA ASP A 414 -22.64 19.98 5.84
C ASP A 414 -22.63 18.62 6.59
N VAL A 415 -22.38 17.50 5.89
CA VAL A 415 -22.30 16.15 6.48
C VAL A 415 -20.96 15.49 6.19
N PHE A 416 -20.19 15.17 7.23
CA PHE A 416 -18.84 14.59 7.11
C PHE A 416 -18.77 13.28 7.88
N ALA A 417 -18.06 12.29 7.34
CA ALA A 417 -17.80 11.05 8.06
C ALA A 417 -16.32 10.66 7.98
N PHE A 418 -15.80 10.20 9.12
CA PHE A 418 -14.42 9.73 9.27
C PHE A 418 -14.47 8.41 10.03
N GLY A 419 -13.65 7.43 9.64
CA GLY A 419 -13.62 6.15 10.32
C GLY A 419 -12.27 5.49 10.27
N ILE A 420 -11.90 4.83 11.37
CA ILE A 420 -10.70 4.00 11.49
C ILE A 420 -11.16 2.59 11.82
N PHE A 421 -10.57 1.61 11.14
CA PHE A 421 -10.73 0.19 11.38
C PHE A 421 -9.37 -0.37 11.67
N ASP A 422 -9.18 -0.88 12.87
CA ASP A 422 -7.94 -1.49 13.33
C ASP A 422 -8.13 -3.00 13.31
N GLY A 423 -7.39 -3.65 12.41
CA GLY A 423 -7.58 -5.03 12.05
C GLY A 423 -6.79 -5.96 12.96
N HIS A 424 -7.39 -7.11 13.30
CA HIS A 424 -6.71 -8.15 14.03
C HIS A 424 -7.05 -9.54 13.46
N ARG A 425 -6.09 -10.46 13.57
CA ARG A 425 -6.17 -11.80 12.95
C ARG A 425 -6.30 -11.68 11.40
N GLY A 426 -5.71 -10.62 10.84
CA GLY A 426 -5.68 -10.30 9.42
C GLY A 426 -6.54 -9.07 9.06
N SER A 427 -6.23 -8.45 7.92
CA SER A 427 -6.85 -7.19 7.45
C SER A 427 -8.27 -7.33 6.89
N ALA A 428 -8.76 -8.54 6.63
CA ALA A 428 -9.97 -8.76 5.82
C ALA A 428 -11.24 -8.06 6.38
N ALA A 429 -11.44 -8.08 7.69
CA ALA A 429 -12.58 -7.43 8.33
C ALA A 429 -12.49 -5.90 8.20
N ALA A 430 -11.30 -5.34 8.39
CA ALA A 430 -11.04 -3.91 8.26
C ALA A 430 -11.19 -3.44 6.79
N GLU A 431 -10.63 -4.18 5.84
CA GLU A 431 -10.74 -3.93 4.39
C GLU A 431 -12.18 -3.98 3.88
N PHE A 432 -13.00 -4.91 4.38
CA PHE A 432 -14.42 -4.95 4.05
C PHE A 432 -15.15 -3.75 4.66
N SER A 433 -14.87 -3.44 5.92
CA SER A 433 -15.57 -2.42 6.70
C SER A 433 -15.34 -1.00 6.18
N VAL A 434 -14.14 -0.70 5.66
CA VAL A 434 -13.81 0.64 5.12
C VAL A 434 -14.67 1.05 3.94
N ARG A 435 -15.30 0.09 3.25
CA ARG A 435 -16.27 0.34 2.17
C ARG A 435 -17.71 0.13 2.62
N ALA A 436 -17.96 -0.92 3.42
CA ALA A 436 -19.29 -1.29 3.85
C ALA A 436 -19.93 -0.26 4.81
N VAL A 437 -19.20 0.20 5.83
CA VAL A 437 -19.74 1.17 6.81
C VAL A 437 -20.15 2.48 6.12
N PRO A 438 -19.29 3.14 5.32
CA PRO A 438 -19.73 4.25 4.48
C PRO A 438 -20.90 3.95 3.56
N GLY A 439 -20.90 2.78 2.94
CA GLY A 439 -21.94 2.36 2.01
C GLY A 439 -23.31 2.28 2.69
N PHE A 440 -23.38 1.64 3.86
CA PHE A 440 -24.61 1.60 4.64
C PHE A 440 -24.99 2.97 5.19
N LEU A 441 -24.03 3.79 5.64
CA LEU A 441 -24.31 5.15 6.09
C LEU A 441 -25.02 6.00 5.04
N LYS A 442 -24.65 5.84 3.76
CA LYS A 442 -25.29 6.53 2.62
C LYS A 442 -26.71 6.04 2.33
N GLN A 443 -27.10 4.85 2.78
CA GLN A 443 -28.43 4.29 2.54
C GLN A 443 -29.48 4.76 3.55
N PHE A 444 -29.08 5.33 4.70
CA PHE A 444 -30.04 5.73 5.72
C PHE A 444 -30.73 7.04 5.35
N GLY A 445 -32.06 7.01 5.18
CA GLY A 445 -32.86 8.19 4.83
C GLY A 445 -33.23 9.09 6.02
N ARG A 446 -34.15 10.03 5.79
CA ARG A 446 -34.66 10.99 6.80
C ARG A 446 -35.28 10.35 8.04
N SER A 447 -35.72 9.10 7.95
CA SER A 447 -36.44 8.37 9.02
C SER A 447 -35.54 7.77 10.10
N THR A 448 -34.23 7.72 9.89
CA THR A 448 -33.28 7.08 10.82
C THR A 448 -32.44 8.16 11.49
N SER A 449 -32.34 8.15 12.82
CA SER A 449 -31.46 9.09 13.52
C SER A 449 -29.98 8.83 13.17
N PRO A 450 -29.08 9.82 13.22
CA PRO A 450 -27.64 9.59 13.02
C PRO A 450 -27.05 8.52 13.96
N ILE A 451 -27.59 8.42 15.19
CA ILE A 451 -27.21 7.41 16.17
C ILE A 451 -27.58 6.00 15.67
N ASP A 452 -28.85 5.82 15.28
CA ASP A 452 -29.34 4.53 14.79
C ASP A 452 -28.65 4.15 13.47
N ALA A 453 -28.39 5.12 12.61
CA ALA A 453 -27.68 4.91 11.34
C ALA A 453 -26.25 4.41 11.56
N LEU A 454 -25.49 5.00 12.50
CA LEU A 454 -24.16 4.52 12.85
C LEU A 454 -24.20 3.11 13.46
N ALA A 455 -25.11 2.88 14.40
CA ALA A 455 -25.28 1.57 15.03
C ALA A 455 -25.62 0.48 14.01
N GLU A 456 -26.60 0.75 13.15
CA GLU A 456 -27.05 -0.17 12.12
C GLU A 456 -25.97 -0.39 11.04
N ALA A 457 -25.18 0.64 10.68
CA ALA A 457 -24.07 0.48 9.75
C ALA A 457 -23.04 -0.55 10.25
N PHE A 458 -22.69 -0.52 11.54
CA PHE A 458 -21.75 -1.46 12.13
C PHE A 458 -22.32 -2.88 12.17
N VAL A 459 -23.57 -3.04 12.62
CA VAL A 459 -24.23 -4.35 12.71
C VAL A 459 -24.46 -4.97 11.33
N ARG A 460 -24.92 -4.19 10.34
CA ARG A 460 -25.08 -4.66 8.95
C ARG A 460 -23.75 -5.03 8.32
N THR A 461 -22.69 -4.28 8.61
CA THR A 461 -21.33 -4.60 8.14
C THR A 461 -20.85 -5.93 8.71
N ASP A 462 -21.04 -6.18 10.01
CA ASP A 462 -20.68 -7.45 10.64
C ASP A 462 -21.43 -8.64 10.06
N ILE A 463 -22.76 -8.51 9.90
CA ILE A 463 -23.58 -9.57 9.30
C ILE A 463 -23.10 -9.85 7.87
N ALA A 464 -22.96 -8.81 7.04
CA ALA A 464 -22.56 -8.95 5.64
C ALA A 464 -21.16 -9.57 5.51
N PHE A 465 -20.21 -9.14 6.35
CA PHE A 465 -18.86 -9.69 6.35
C PHE A 465 -18.83 -11.17 6.70
N ARG A 466 -19.54 -11.58 7.76
CA ARG A 466 -19.57 -12.98 8.20
C ARG A 466 -20.28 -13.87 7.19
N GLU A 467 -21.33 -13.39 6.53
CA GLU A 467 -21.98 -14.10 5.41
C GLU A 467 -21.01 -14.33 4.24
N GLU A 468 -20.29 -13.30 3.81
CA GLU A 468 -19.29 -13.40 2.75
C GLU A 468 -18.11 -14.31 3.16
N LEU A 469 -17.69 -14.28 4.43
CA LEU A 469 -16.66 -15.18 4.97
C LEU A 469 -17.08 -16.64 4.89
N ILE A 470 -18.31 -16.97 5.28
CA ILE A 470 -18.86 -18.32 5.20
C ILE A 470 -18.95 -18.78 3.74
N LEU A 471 -19.41 -17.91 2.83
CA LEU A 471 -19.47 -18.21 1.39
C LEU A 471 -18.07 -18.49 0.83
N HIS A 472 -17.08 -17.69 1.23
CA HIS A 472 -15.70 -17.88 0.81
C HIS A 472 -15.12 -19.21 1.28
N GLN A 473 -15.28 -19.53 2.57
CA GLN A 473 -14.81 -20.79 3.17
C GLN A 473 -15.43 -22.01 2.48
N LYS A 474 -16.73 -21.95 2.13
CA LYS A 474 -17.41 -23.04 1.39
C LYS A 474 -16.92 -23.21 -0.04
N SER A 475 -16.54 -22.11 -0.72
CA SER A 475 -16.18 -22.12 -2.14
C SER A 475 -14.79 -22.70 -2.44
N LYS A 476 -13.82 -22.58 -1.53
CA LYS A 476 -12.40 -22.87 -1.83
C LYS A 476 -11.89 -24.27 -1.51
N ARG A 477 -12.68 -25.20 -0.95
CA ARG A 477 -12.19 -26.53 -0.46
C ARG A 477 -10.93 -26.46 0.44
N ILE A 478 -10.57 -25.27 0.95
CA ILE A 478 -9.43 -25.03 1.84
C ILE A 478 -9.97 -24.95 3.26
N ILE A 479 -9.60 -25.93 4.07
CA ILE A 479 -9.89 -25.98 5.49
C ILE A 479 -8.81 -25.13 6.20
N ARG A 480 -8.90 -23.79 6.16
CA ARG A 480 -8.36 -22.98 7.26
C ARG A 480 -9.42 -22.98 8.35
N LYS A 481 -9.46 -24.06 9.14
CA LYS A 481 -10.54 -24.35 10.10
C LYS A 481 -10.74 -23.25 11.16
N ASP A 482 -9.75 -22.37 11.32
CA ASP A 482 -9.66 -21.41 12.43
C ASP A 482 -9.39 -19.95 11.95
N TRP A 483 -9.78 -19.59 10.72
CA TRP A 483 -9.61 -18.22 10.22
C TRP A 483 -10.87 -17.36 10.47
N HIS A 484 -10.79 -16.51 11.50
CA HIS A 484 -11.85 -15.60 11.93
C HIS A 484 -11.28 -14.18 12.09
N PRO A 485 -11.01 -13.47 10.97
CA PRO A 485 -10.54 -12.09 11.02
C PRO A 485 -11.56 -11.17 11.70
N GLY A 486 -11.07 -10.16 12.41
CA GLY A 486 -11.88 -9.15 13.06
C GLY A 486 -11.26 -7.76 12.95
N CYS A 487 -12.02 -6.73 13.25
CA CYS A 487 -11.49 -5.39 13.41
C CYS A 487 -12.26 -4.60 14.46
N THR A 488 -11.54 -3.75 15.18
CA THR A 488 -12.13 -2.67 15.96
C THR A 488 -12.50 -1.52 15.02
N ALA A 489 -13.42 -0.67 15.45
CA ALA A 489 -13.96 0.38 14.61
C ALA A 489 -14.37 1.59 15.43
N VAL A 490 -13.89 2.77 15.02
CA VAL A 490 -14.38 4.06 15.49
C VAL A 490 -14.80 4.90 14.29
N THR A 491 -16.01 5.46 14.32
CA THR A 491 -16.54 6.31 13.25
C THR A 491 -17.13 7.59 13.83
N ALA A 492 -16.67 8.73 13.33
CA ALA A 492 -17.22 10.04 13.62
C ALA A 492 -18.10 10.51 12.45
N LEU A 493 -19.30 10.98 12.77
CA LEU A 493 -20.25 11.57 11.84
C LEU A 493 -20.58 12.98 12.34
N VAL A 494 -20.24 13.98 11.52
CA VAL A 494 -20.60 15.37 11.77
C VAL A 494 -21.82 15.69 10.91
N VAL A 495 -22.93 16.03 11.56
CA VAL A 495 -24.15 16.50 10.91
C VAL A 495 -24.38 17.93 11.37
N ARG A 496 -24.07 18.91 10.52
CA ARG A 496 -24.17 20.34 10.84
C ARG A 496 -23.32 20.69 12.07
N ASN A 497 -23.95 21.02 13.20
CA ASN A 497 -23.30 21.40 14.45
C ASN A 497 -23.24 20.25 15.47
N LYS A 498 -23.58 19.02 15.09
CA LYS A 498 -23.56 17.86 15.98
C LYS A 498 -22.51 16.86 15.54
N LEU A 499 -21.77 16.36 16.52
CA LEU A 499 -20.80 15.28 16.36
C LEU A 499 -21.35 14.02 17.03
N PHE A 500 -21.42 12.95 16.24
CA PHE A 500 -21.76 11.61 16.69
C PHE A 500 -20.53 10.73 16.54
N VAL A 501 -20.14 10.00 17.58
CA VAL A 501 -18.99 9.08 17.54
C VAL A 501 -19.46 7.70 17.97
N ALA A 502 -19.34 6.73 17.07
CA ALA A 502 -19.59 5.32 17.31
C ALA A 502 -18.28 4.57 17.54
N ASN A 503 -18.19 3.75 18.60
CA ASN A 503 -17.02 2.94 18.91
C ASN A 503 -17.39 1.47 19.19
N ALA A 504 -16.62 0.55 18.62
CA ALA A 504 -16.61 -0.87 18.93
C ALA A 504 -15.16 -1.38 18.97
N GLY A 505 -14.66 -1.68 20.17
CA GLY A 505 -13.26 -2.05 20.42
C GLY A 505 -12.48 -0.97 21.16
N ASP A 506 -11.16 -0.92 20.96
CA ASP A 506 -10.18 -0.07 21.67
C ASP A 506 -9.54 1.04 20.81
N CYS A 507 -9.97 1.19 19.55
CA CYS A 507 -9.89 2.48 18.89
C CYS A 507 -10.51 3.59 19.76
N ARG A 508 -9.93 4.79 19.74
CA ARG A 508 -10.41 5.90 20.56
C ARG A 508 -10.48 7.22 19.82
N ALA A 509 -11.46 8.04 20.20
CA ALA A 509 -11.61 9.40 19.75
C ALA A 509 -11.69 10.39 20.92
N ILE A 510 -11.03 11.55 20.78
CA ILE A 510 -11.05 12.64 21.75
C ILE A 510 -11.34 13.97 21.05
N LEU A 511 -12.09 14.83 21.72
CA LEU A 511 -12.40 16.19 21.30
C LEU A 511 -11.60 17.19 22.14
N SER A 512 -10.88 18.12 21.52
CA SER A 512 -10.30 19.25 22.26
C SER A 512 -11.38 20.31 22.46
N ARG A 513 -11.81 20.51 23.70
CA ARG A 513 -12.81 21.50 24.10
C ARG A 513 -12.22 22.43 25.15
N ALA A 514 -12.18 23.73 24.84
CA ALA A 514 -11.57 24.76 25.69
C ALA A 514 -10.14 24.40 26.13
N GLY A 515 -9.34 23.84 25.20
CA GLY A 515 -7.96 23.45 25.42
C GLY A 515 -7.75 22.21 26.29
N LYS A 516 -8.80 21.44 26.61
CA LYS A 516 -8.77 20.20 27.41
C LYS A 516 -9.27 18.99 26.62
N PRO A 517 -8.77 17.77 26.90
CA PRO A 517 -9.24 16.58 26.21
C PRO A 517 -10.60 16.17 26.76
N PHE A 518 -11.57 15.97 25.88
CA PHE A 518 -12.89 15.42 26.16
C PHE A 518 -13.02 14.06 25.46
N PRO A 519 -12.87 12.94 26.19
CA PRO A 519 -12.99 11.60 25.60
C PRO A 519 -14.39 11.38 25.01
N MET A 520 -14.44 11.10 23.70
CA MET A 520 -15.69 10.84 22.98
C MET A 520 -16.05 9.36 22.95
N THR A 521 -15.12 8.48 23.34
CA THR A 521 -15.30 7.03 23.36
C THR A 521 -14.70 6.43 24.63
N LYS A 522 -15.07 5.17 24.91
CA LYS A 522 -14.44 4.33 25.92
C LYS A 522 -14.00 3.03 25.27
N ASP A 523 -12.86 2.52 25.71
CA ASP A 523 -12.33 1.28 25.19
C ASP A 523 -13.21 0.11 25.63
N HIS A 524 -13.49 -0.79 24.68
CA HIS A 524 -14.26 -2.00 24.91
C HIS A 524 -13.31 -3.20 25.03
N VAL A 525 -12.63 -3.30 26.18
CA VAL A 525 -11.67 -4.37 26.48
C VAL A 525 -12.12 -5.22 27.66
N ALA A 526 -11.66 -6.47 27.73
CA ALA A 526 -12.06 -7.42 28.77
C ALA A 526 -11.59 -7.04 30.18
N SER A 527 -10.65 -6.10 30.30
CA SER A 527 -10.26 -5.49 31.57
C SER A 527 -11.34 -4.56 32.14
N CYS A 528 -12.25 -4.05 31.30
CA CYS A 528 -13.40 -3.28 31.75
C CYS A 528 -14.46 -4.19 32.37
N LEU A 529 -14.77 -3.99 33.65
CA LEU A 529 -15.68 -4.86 34.42
C LEU A 529 -17.05 -5.04 33.75
N LYS A 530 -17.68 -3.96 33.28
CA LYS A 530 -18.99 -4.02 32.62
C LYS A 530 -18.97 -4.84 31.34
N GLU A 531 -17.91 -4.69 30.53
CA GLU A 531 -17.75 -5.44 29.30
C GLU A 531 -17.44 -6.92 29.57
N ARG A 532 -16.59 -7.20 30.56
CA ARG A 532 -16.30 -8.56 30.99
C ARG A 532 -17.54 -9.30 31.48
N GLU A 533 -18.33 -8.66 32.34
CA GLU A 533 -19.60 -9.22 32.84
C GLU A 533 -20.59 -9.48 31.70
N ARG A 534 -20.66 -8.57 30.71
CA ARG A 534 -21.49 -8.75 29.51
C ARG A 534 -21.07 -9.98 28.71
N VAL A 535 -19.77 -10.14 28.45
CA VAL A 535 -19.20 -11.29 27.69
C VAL A 535 -19.43 -12.61 28.43
N ILE A 536 -19.21 -12.64 29.75
CA ILE A 536 -19.45 -13.82 30.59
C ILE A 536 -20.95 -14.18 30.59
N LYS A 537 -21.83 -13.19 30.71
CA LYS A 537 -23.29 -13.39 30.67
C LYS A 537 -23.76 -13.89 29.30
N ALA A 538 -23.06 -13.53 28.23
CA ALA A 538 -23.29 -14.05 26.87
C ALA A 538 -22.74 -15.48 26.66
N GLY A 539 -22.16 -16.10 27.70
CA GLY A 539 -21.74 -17.51 27.70
C GLY A 539 -20.30 -17.75 27.23
N THR A 540 -19.50 -16.69 27.04
CA THR A 540 -18.09 -16.83 26.66
C THR A 540 -17.17 -16.67 27.86
N GLU A 541 -16.22 -17.58 27.99
CA GLU A 541 -15.24 -17.56 29.07
C GLU A 541 -14.26 -16.39 28.91
N VAL A 542 -13.89 -15.74 30.03
CA VAL A 542 -12.86 -14.70 30.06
C VAL A 542 -11.79 -15.11 31.06
N LYS A 543 -10.54 -15.20 30.61
CA LYS A 543 -9.40 -15.64 31.43
C LYS A 543 -8.35 -14.55 31.56
N TRP A 544 -7.68 -14.52 32.71
CA TRP A 544 -6.46 -13.73 32.85
C TRP A 544 -5.31 -14.45 32.15
N GLN A 545 -4.69 -13.82 31.16
CA GLN A 545 -3.57 -14.35 30.37
C GLN A 545 -2.63 -13.22 29.95
N ILE A 546 -1.33 -13.39 30.18
CA ILE A 546 -0.28 -12.43 29.81
C ILE A 546 -0.67 -11.01 30.25
N ASP A 547 -0.75 -10.80 31.57
CA ASP A 547 -0.97 -9.51 32.23
C ASP A 547 -2.28 -8.76 31.88
N THR A 548 -3.24 -9.40 31.20
CA THR A 548 -4.55 -8.81 30.92
C THR A 548 -5.67 -9.86 30.82
N TRP A 549 -6.93 -9.42 30.77
CA TRP A 549 -8.08 -10.30 30.55
C TRP A 549 -8.26 -10.57 29.05
N ARG A 550 -8.52 -11.83 28.68
CA ARG A 550 -8.70 -12.30 27.30
C ARG A 550 -10.01 -13.06 27.14
N VAL A 551 -10.69 -12.84 26.02
CA VAL A 551 -12.01 -13.39 25.68
C VAL A 551 -11.87 -14.67 24.86
N GLY A 552 -12.55 -15.72 25.31
CA GLY A 552 -12.70 -16.97 24.58
C GLY A 552 -11.39 -17.73 24.36
N THR A 553 -11.44 -18.74 23.51
CA THR A 553 -10.28 -19.54 23.10
C THR A 553 -9.34 -18.78 22.16
N ALA A 554 -9.85 -17.77 21.45
CA ALA A 554 -9.08 -16.89 20.58
C ALA A 554 -8.17 -15.91 21.35
N ALA A 555 -8.32 -15.82 22.67
CA ALA A 555 -7.54 -14.95 23.54
C ALA A 555 -7.58 -13.46 23.11
N LEU A 556 -8.76 -12.95 22.75
CA LEU A 556 -8.93 -11.58 22.26
C LEU A 556 -8.96 -10.55 23.40
N GLN A 557 -8.35 -9.38 23.24
CA GLN A 557 -8.41 -8.30 24.25
C GLN A 557 -9.76 -7.59 24.27
N VAL A 558 -10.29 -7.32 23.07
CA VAL A 558 -11.49 -6.52 22.86
C VAL A 558 -12.75 -7.36 23.07
N THR A 559 -13.81 -6.69 23.50
CA THR A 559 -15.12 -7.28 23.76
C THR A 559 -16.14 -6.89 22.70
N ARG A 560 -15.77 -6.02 21.75
CA ARG A 560 -16.59 -5.59 20.63
C ARG A 560 -15.73 -5.47 19.38
N SER A 561 -16.24 -5.95 18.25
CA SER A 561 -15.56 -5.92 16.95
C SER A 561 -16.54 -6.27 15.83
N ILE A 562 -16.18 -5.89 14.60
CA ILE A 562 -16.77 -6.42 13.36
C ILE A 562 -15.95 -7.66 12.97
N GLY A 563 -16.58 -8.77 12.60
CA GLY A 563 -15.87 -10.03 12.32
C GLY A 563 -15.79 -10.93 13.55
N ASP A 564 -14.70 -11.65 13.80
CA ASP A 564 -14.56 -12.60 14.94
C ASP A 564 -15.77 -13.54 15.11
N ASP A 565 -16.19 -14.20 14.02
CA ASP A 565 -17.39 -15.04 13.99
C ASP A 565 -17.37 -16.16 15.05
N ASP A 566 -16.19 -16.65 15.41
CA ASP A 566 -15.99 -17.66 16.46
C ASP A 566 -16.32 -17.19 17.88
N LEU A 567 -16.40 -15.87 18.10
CA LEU A 567 -16.72 -15.26 19.40
C LEU A 567 -18.10 -14.59 19.42
N LYS A 568 -18.89 -14.70 18.34
CA LYS A 568 -20.26 -14.20 18.30
C LYS A 568 -21.18 -15.13 19.10
N PRO A 569 -22.17 -14.58 19.83
CA PRO A 569 -22.55 -13.16 19.89
C PRO A 569 -21.85 -12.38 21.02
N ALA A 570 -20.94 -12.99 21.78
CA ALA A 570 -20.36 -12.36 22.96
C ALA A 570 -19.47 -11.15 22.61
N VAL A 571 -18.66 -11.25 21.56
CA VAL A 571 -17.93 -10.12 20.98
C VAL A 571 -18.84 -9.41 19.96
N THR A 572 -19.61 -8.43 20.41
CA THR A 572 -20.68 -7.81 19.60
C THR A 572 -20.15 -6.73 18.65
N ALA A 573 -20.76 -6.58 17.47
CA ALA A 573 -20.50 -5.45 16.58
C ALA A 573 -21.30 -4.20 16.94
N GLN A 574 -22.21 -4.27 17.91
CA GLN A 574 -23.01 -3.14 18.36
C GLN A 574 -22.11 -2.05 18.98
N PRO A 575 -22.00 -0.85 18.37
CA PRO A 575 -21.16 0.20 18.92
C PRO A 575 -21.85 0.90 20.10
N GLU A 576 -21.05 1.52 20.97
CA GLU A 576 -21.51 2.63 21.83
C GLU A 576 -21.45 3.91 20.98
N VAL A 577 -22.55 4.68 20.95
CA VAL A 577 -22.62 5.93 20.19
C VAL A 577 -22.86 7.10 21.14
N ILE A 578 -22.00 8.11 21.06
CA ILE A 578 -22.09 9.34 21.85
C ILE A 578 -22.41 10.52 20.92
N GLU A 579 -23.34 11.37 21.35
CA GLU A 579 -23.70 12.63 20.68
C GLU A 579 -23.21 13.83 21.49
N THR A 580 -22.63 14.83 20.83
CA THR A 580 -22.36 16.14 21.43
C THR A 580 -22.65 17.27 20.43
N ALA A 581 -23.12 18.41 20.94
CA ALA A 581 -23.20 19.63 20.17
C ALA A 581 -21.82 20.29 20.11
N LEU A 582 -21.42 20.73 18.93
CA LEU A 582 -20.20 21.47 18.68
C LEU A 582 -20.41 22.96 18.96
N SER A 583 -19.40 23.60 19.56
CA SER A 583 -19.36 25.04 19.82
C SER A 583 -18.03 25.64 19.37
N GLU A 584 -17.88 26.96 19.50
CA GLU A 584 -16.63 27.68 19.23
C GLU A 584 -15.46 27.24 20.14
N ASP A 585 -15.76 26.59 21.27
CA ASP A 585 -14.75 26.05 22.19
C ASP A 585 -14.12 24.75 21.65
N ASP A 586 -14.71 24.14 20.61
CA ASP A 586 -14.22 22.90 20.02
C ASP A 586 -13.19 23.16 18.93
N GLU A 587 -11.95 22.76 19.20
CA GLU A 587 -10.83 23.11 18.34
C GLU A 587 -10.55 22.04 17.29
N PHE A 588 -10.48 20.78 17.72
CA PHE A 588 -10.18 19.65 16.86
C PHE A 588 -10.64 18.32 17.48
N LEU A 589 -10.94 17.36 16.62
CA LEU A 589 -11.19 15.96 16.93
C LEU A 589 -9.98 15.13 16.52
N VAL A 590 -9.54 14.21 17.38
CA VAL A 590 -8.52 13.21 17.07
C VAL A 590 -9.14 11.83 17.19
N MET A 591 -8.93 10.98 16.19
CA MET A 591 -9.30 9.57 16.19
C MET A 591 -8.03 8.76 15.91
N ALA A 592 -7.81 7.67 16.63
CA ALA A 592 -6.71 6.76 16.32
C ALA A 592 -6.96 5.31 16.77
N SER A 593 -6.17 4.39 16.20
CA SER A 593 -6.05 3.00 16.65
C SER A 593 -5.30 2.89 17.99
N ASP A 594 -5.33 1.72 18.60
CA ASP A 594 -4.65 1.43 19.87
C ASP A 594 -3.14 1.70 19.81
N GLY A 595 -2.51 1.56 18.63
CA GLY A 595 -1.11 1.85 18.41
C GLY A 595 -0.70 3.29 18.74
N LEU A 596 -1.62 4.26 18.77
CA LEU A 596 -1.37 5.58 19.37
C LEU A 596 -1.65 5.56 20.89
N TRP A 597 -2.83 5.08 21.27
CA TRP A 597 -3.39 5.26 22.62
C TRP A 597 -2.72 4.44 23.71
N ASP A 598 -2.02 3.37 23.33
CA ASP A 598 -1.24 2.54 24.26
C ASP A 598 0.01 3.26 24.80
N VAL A 599 0.51 4.28 24.09
CA VAL A 599 1.79 4.93 24.39
C VAL A 599 1.74 6.46 24.43
N VAL A 600 0.63 7.08 24.02
CA VAL A 600 0.43 8.54 24.08
C VAL A 600 -0.85 8.85 24.85
N SER A 601 -0.76 9.69 25.89
CA SER A 601 -1.92 10.10 26.69
C SER A 601 -2.80 11.12 25.96
N ASN A 602 -4.04 11.27 26.42
CA ASN A 602 -4.95 12.27 25.83
C ASN A 602 -4.40 13.69 25.97
N GLU A 603 -3.77 14.00 27.10
CA GLU A 603 -3.13 15.28 27.38
C GLU A 603 -1.92 15.52 26.47
N ASP A 604 -1.09 14.50 26.24
CA ASP A 604 0.07 14.58 25.35
C ASP A 604 -0.37 14.84 23.91
N VAL A 605 -1.44 14.18 23.43
CA VAL A 605 -2.00 14.43 22.10
C VAL A 605 -2.33 15.91 21.91
N LEU A 606 -2.96 16.55 22.91
CA LEU A 606 -3.27 17.97 22.85
C LEU A 606 -2.01 18.84 22.86
N SER A 607 -1.00 18.50 23.67
CA SER A 607 0.28 19.22 23.69
C SER A 607 0.98 19.12 22.34
N ILE A 608 1.09 17.92 21.78
CA ILE A 608 1.74 17.67 20.49
C ILE A 608 1.03 18.45 19.38
N ILE A 609 -0.31 18.44 19.35
CA ILE A 609 -1.05 19.23 18.35
C ILE A 609 -0.83 20.73 18.57
N LYS A 610 -0.77 21.22 19.81
CA LYS A 610 -0.49 22.63 20.12
C LYS A 610 0.91 23.06 19.66
N ASP A 611 1.89 22.17 19.70
CA ASP A 611 3.28 22.46 19.30
C ASP A 611 3.56 22.18 17.81
N THR A 612 2.58 21.62 17.10
CA THR A 612 2.69 21.32 15.67
C THR A 612 2.08 22.45 14.81
N VAL A 613 2.62 22.63 13.61
CA VAL A 613 1.99 23.46 12.56
C VAL A 613 0.53 23.03 12.41
N LYS A 614 -0.40 23.99 12.38
CA LYS A 614 -1.85 23.74 12.30
C LYS A 614 -2.28 23.30 10.90
N GLU A 615 -1.72 22.17 10.46
CA GLU A 615 -2.06 21.46 9.24
C GLU A 615 -2.40 20.01 9.66
N PRO A 616 -3.64 19.54 9.40
CA PRO A 616 -4.11 18.29 9.99
C PRO A 616 -3.30 17.03 9.61
N ALA A 617 -2.75 16.95 8.39
CA ALA A 617 -1.94 15.80 7.98
C ALA A 617 -0.55 15.79 8.66
N MET A 618 0.00 16.97 8.94
CA MET A 618 1.23 17.12 9.73
C MET A 618 0.99 16.76 11.20
N CYS A 619 -0.15 17.17 11.77
CA CYS A 619 -0.53 16.78 13.13
C CYS A 619 -0.71 15.26 13.26
N SER A 620 -1.45 14.62 12.35
CA SER A 620 -1.65 13.16 12.38
C SER A 620 -0.33 12.40 12.21
N LYS A 621 0.55 12.86 11.30
CA LYS A 621 1.91 12.30 11.14
C LYS A 621 2.77 12.48 12.37
N ARG A 622 2.74 13.65 13.01
CA ARG A 622 3.53 13.92 14.22
C ARG A 622 3.08 13.03 15.37
N LEU A 623 1.77 12.89 15.58
CA LEU A 623 1.21 11.98 16.59
C LEU A 623 1.62 10.53 16.37
N ALA A 624 1.49 10.02 15.14
CA ALA A 624 1.88 8.66 14.82
C ALA A 624 3.40 8.42 14.98
N THR A 625 4.22 9.43 14.64
CA THR A 625 5.67 9.37 14.83
C THR A 625 6.03 9.35 16.31
N GLU A 626 5.39 10.18 17.13
CA GLU A 626 5.62 10.21 18.58
C GLU A 626 5.23 8.88 19.24
N ALA A 627 4.11 8.27 18.83
CA ALA A 627 3.76 6.92 19.31
C ALA A 627 4.82 5.87 18.93
N ALA A 628 5.33 5.90 17.70
CA ALA A 628 6.40 4.99 17.30
C ALA A 628 7.69 5.20 18.13
N GLU A 629 8.03 6.46 18.43
CA GLU A 629 9.17 6.84 19.28
C GLU A 629 8.97 6.42 20.74
N HIS A 630 7.75 6.54 21.27
CA HIS A 630 7.34 6.06 22.59
C HIS A 630 7.23 4.53 22.68
N GLY A 631 7.48 3.83 21.58
CA GLY A 631 7.65 2.39 21.56
C GLY A 631 6.39 1.59 21.26
N SER A 632 5.41 2.21 20.59
CA SER A 632 4.24 1.51 20.06
C SER A 632 4.67 0.26 19.28
N LYS A 633 3.97 -0.84 19.53
CA LYS A 633 4.21 -2.13 18.89
C LYS A 633 3.15 -2.48 17.84
N ASP A 634 2.15 -1.61 17.66
CA ASP A 634 1.02 -1.87 16.79
C ASP A 634 1.06 -1.09 15.47
N ASN A 635 0.08 -1.35 14.60
CA ASN A 635 -0.27 -0.43 13.53
C ASN A 635 -0.77 0.88 14.13
N ILE A 636 -0.41 1.99 13.48
CA ILE A 636 -0.74 3.32 13.99
C ILE A 636 -1.46 4.06 12.88
N THR A 637 -2.75 4.28 13.08
CA THR A 637 -3.59 5.08 12.20
C THR A 637 -4.17 6.24 12.99
N VAL A 638 -3.97 7.47 12.50
CA VAL A 638 -4.41 8.70 13.16
C VAL A 638 -5.15 9.57 12.15
N ILE A 639 -6.32 10.07 12.53
CA ILE A 639 -7.07 11.12 11.84
C ILE A 639 -7.16 12.33 12.76
N VAL A 640 -6.82 13.51 12.24
CA VAL A 640 -7.02 14.80 12.90
C VAL A 640 -8.00 15.62 12.08
N VAL A 641 -9.02 16.17 12.74
CA VAL A 641 -10.03 17.05 12.14
C VAL A 641 -10.08 18.36 12.93
N PHE A 642 -9.60 19.45 12.36
CA PHE A 642 -9.84 20.78 12.93
C PHE A 642 -11.29 21.19 12.68
N LEU A 643 -11.93 21.75 13.71
CA LEU A 643 -13.36 22.12 13.71
C LEU A 643 -13.57 23.64 13.55
N ARG A 644 -12.47 24.40 13.47
CA ARG A 644 -12.42 25.84 13.24
C ARG A 644 -11.37 26.17 12.17
N PRO A 645 -11.47 27.33 11.50
CA PRO A 645 -10.43 27.79 10.59
C PRO A 645 -9.08 27.91 11.32
N VAL A 646 -8.04 27.34 10.73
CA VAL A 646 -6.67 27.42 11.25
C VAL A 646 -5.77 28.15 10.25
N SER A 647 -4.97 29.11 10.74
CA SER A 647 -3.97 29.79 9.93
C SER A 647 -2.61 29.12 10.13
N THR A 648 -1.95 28.71 9.05
CA THR A 648 -0.59 28.14 9.08
C THR A 648 0.47 29.10 9.64
N ALA A 649 0.13 30.38 9.84
CA ALA A 649 0.98 31.41 10.44
C ALA A 649 0.83 31.56 11.96
N GLU A 650 -0.05 30.78 12.62
CA GLU A 650 -0.10 30.75 14.09
C GLU A 650 1.23 30.22 14.62
N ARG A 651 2.01 31.11 15.25
CA ARG A 651 3.33 30.82 15.81
C ARG A 651 3.21 29.67 16.80
N ILE A 652 4.03 28.64 16.58
CA ILE A 652 4.42 27.66 17.60
C ILE A 652 4.99 28.49 18.76
N TYR A 653 4.38 28.41 19.95
CA TYR A 653 4.85 29.10 21.16
C TYR A 653 5.65 28.17 22.03
#